data_AF-A0AAV1QPQ1-F1
#
_entry.id   AF-A0AAV1QPQ1-F1
#
_cell.length_a   1.000
_cell.length_b   1.000
_cell.length_c   1.000
_cell.angle_alpha   90.00
_cell.angle_beta   90.00
_cell.angle_gamma   90.00
#
_symmetry.space_group_name_H-M   'P 1'
#
loop_
_entity.id
_entity.type
_entity.pdbx_description
1 polymer ?
#
loop_
_entity_poly.entity_id
_entity_poly.type
_entity_poly.pdbx_seq_one_letter_code
_entity_poly.pdbx_strand_id
1 'polypeptide(L)'
;MKSRNKDLVELFGNGVGVHHAGMLRADRGLTERLFSDGFLKVLVCTATLAWGVNLPAHTVVIKGTQLYDAKAGGWRDLGMLDVMQIFGRAGRPQFDKSGEGIIITSHDKLAYYLRLLTSQLPIESQFVSSLKDNLNAEVALGTVTNVKEACAWLGYTYLFIRMRQNPLAYGIGWDEVIADPSLSLKQRALVTDAARALDKAKMMRFDEKSGNFYCTELGRIASHFYIQYSSVETYNEMLRRHMNDSEVIDMVARSSEFENIVVREEEQHELEMLLRSSCPLEVRGGPSNKHGKISILIQLYISRGSIDSFSLVSDAAYISASLARIMRALFEICLRRGWSEMSLFMLEYCKAVDRQIWPHQHPLRQFDKDLSGEILRKLEERGSDLDHLQEMEEKDIGALIRYAPGGRMPRNDGNFNMQVDLLITPEFIWKDRFHGAAQRWWILVEDSENDHIYHSELLTITKRMIRGEPQKLSFTVPIFEPHPPQYYIRAVSDSWLRAESFYTISFHNLALPETRTSHTELLDIKPLPVTSLSNNTYEALYNFSHFNPIQTQVFHILYHTDNNVLLGAPTGSGKTISAELAMLRLFNTQPDMKVIYIAPLKAIVRERMNDWRKRLVSQLGKEMVEMTGDYTPDLMALLSADVIIATPEKWDGISRNWHSRSYVTKVGLMILDEIHLLGADRGPILEQIVCVWVPSDFIWGDRLRRPLMINLVLLTNPWNSKWFGNEAFVPTFVKLIQLVGGVLKQEVIVSRMRYISSQTERAVRFVGLSTALANASDLADWLGVGEFGLFNFKPSVRPVPLEVKEVIIDMPKTVDIMKQQGQNIKDTQDRDEQIVQINRIDFLLQPKFGDSAIEKCMMFYSLFHLWQRVIGIKLKELASSYGMRCGTCGFCYFDTSKLKVEFSQTRGE
;
A
#
# COMPACT_ATOMS: atom_id res chain seq x y z
N MET A 1 -19.54 36.84 -39.82
CA MET A 1 -18.87 35.67 -39.21
C MET A 1 -17.49 36.10 -38.71
N LYS A 2 -17.07 35.75 -37.49
CA LYS A 2 -15.71 36.04 -36.99
C LYS A 2 -15.01 34.72 -36.65
N SER A 3 -14.54 33.99 -37.68
CA SER A 3 -13.51 32.97 -37.47
C SER A 3 -12.14 33.64 -37.63
N ARG A 4 -11.14 33.18 -36.87
CA ARG A 4 -9.76 33.67 -36.97
C ARG A 4 -9.00 33.03 -38.15
N ASN A 5 -9.54 31.94 -38.71
CA ASN A 5 -8.94 31.24 -39.84
C ASN A 5 -9.47 31.83 -41.16
N LYS A 6 -8.60 32.49 -41.93
CA LYS A 6 -8.96 33.17 -43.18
C LYS A 6 -9.44 32.18 -44.25
N ASP A 7 -8.80 31.02 -44.34
CA ASP A 7 -9.12 29.99 -45.32
C ASP A 7 -10.53 29.42 -45.08
N LEU A 8 -10.90 29.24 -43.80
CA LEU A 8 -12.24 28.77 -43.43
C LEU A 8 -13.32 29.79 -43.80
N VAL A 9 -13.05 31.08 -43.63
CA VAL A 9 -13.99 32.16 -43.99
C VAL A 9 -14.20 32.22 -45.50
N GLU A 10 -13.14 32.03 -46.28
CA GLU A 10 -13.23 31.97 -47.74
C GLU A 10 -14.08 30.77 -48.20
N LEU A 11 -13.86 29.59 -47.61
CA LEU A 11 -14.64 28.40 -47.92
C LEU A 11 -16.13 28.57 -47.56
N PHE A 12 -16.44 29.19 -46.42
CA PHE A 12 -17.81 29.52 -46.04
C PHE A 12 -18.49 30.46 -47.04
N GLY A 13 -17.75 31.41 -47.62
CA GLY A 13 -18.25 32.29 -48.68
C GLY A 13 -18.72 31.51 -49.92
N ASN A 14 -18.13 30.34 -50.17
CA ASN A 14 -18.48 29.44 -51.26
C ASN A 14 -19.49 28.35 -50.85
N GLY A 15 -20.04 28.40 -49.63
CA GLY A 15 -20.99 27.40 -49.12
C GLY A 15 -20.36 26.05 -48.76
N VAL A 16 -19.03 26.00 -48.57
CA VAL A 16 -18.27 24.81 -48.22
C VAL A 16 -17.72 24.93 -46.79
N GLY A 17 -17.90 23.88 -45.99
CA GLY A 17 -17.32 23.79 -44.65
C GLY A 17 -16.25 22.71 -44.55
N VAL A 18 -15.38 22.85 -43.54
CA VAL A 18 -14.39 21.84 -43.15
C VAL A 18 -14.57 21.49 -41.66
N HIS A 19 -14.40 20.21 -41.31
CA HIS A 19 -14.49 19.73 -39.93
C HIS A 19 -13.45 18.64 -39.60
N HIS A 20 -12.56 18.92 -38.66
CA HIS A 20 -11.63 17.94 -38.11
C HIS A 20 -11.25 18.27 -36.66
N ALA A 21 -10.75 17.28 -35.91
CA ALA A 21 -10.43 17.42 -34.49
C ALA A 21 -9.42 18.53 -34.17
N GLY A 22 -8.51 18.84 -35.11
CA GLY A 22 -7.51 19.89 -34.99
C GLY A 22 -8.04 21.33 -35.10
N MET A 23 -9.31 21.53 -35.48
CA MET A 23 -9.92 22.86 -35.51
C MET A 23 -10.28 23.37 -34.10
N LEU A 24 -10.17 24.68 -33.91
CA LEU A 24 -10.65 25.35 -32.69
C LEU A 24 -12.11 24.97 -32.41
N ARG A 25 -12.45 24.71 -31.15
CA ARG A 25 -13.81 24.29 -30.75
C ARG A 25 -14.89 25.29 -31.19
N ALA A 26 -14.58 26.59 -31.16
CA ALA A 26 -15.48 27.64 -31.62
C ALA A 26 -15.77 27.54 -33.13
N ASP A 27 -14.75 27.25 -33.94
CA ASP A 27 -14.89 27.11 -35.39
C ASP A 27 -15.65 25.81 -35.74
N ARG A 28 -15.40 24.70 -35.03
CA ARG A 28 -16.18 23.46 -35.20
C ARG A 28 -17.67 23.65 -34.92
N GLY A 29 -18.00 24.26 -33.78
CA GLY A 29 -19.38 24.55 -33.42
C GLY A 29 -20.05 25.52 -34.40
N LEU A 30 -19.29 26.42 -35.01
CA LEU A 30 -19.79 27.30 -36.06
C LEU A 30 -20.08 26.51 -37.35
N THR A 31 -19.15 25.68 -37.83
CA THR A 31 -19.35 24.83 -39.02
C THR A 31 -20.55 23.91 -38.85
N GLU A 32 -20.68 23.25 -37.69
CA GLU A 32 -21.80 22.34 -37.39
C GLU A 32 -23.16 23.06 -37.47
N ARG A 33 -23.28 24.25 -36.88
CA ARG A 33 -24.51 25.06 -36.95
C ARG A 33 -24.81 25.49 -38.38
N LEU A 34 -23.83 26.04 -39.08
CA LEU A 34 -24.03 26.53 -40.45
C LEU A 34 -24.42 25.42 -41.43
N PHE A 35 -23.93 24.19 -41.22
CA PHE A 35 -24.35 23.03 -42.00
C PHE A 35 -25.74 22.54 -41.61
N SER A 36 -26.05 22.45 -40.31
CA SER A 36 -27.37 22.05 -39.82
C SER A 36 -28.48 22.99 -40.29
N ASP A 37 -28.20 24.30 -40.31
CA ASP A 37 -29.12 25.34 -40.78
C ASP A 37 -29.22 25.40 -42.32
N GLY A 38 -28.39 24.62 -43.04
CA GLY A 38 -28.43 24.51 -44.50
C GLY A 38 -27.74 25.64 -45.26
N PHE A 39 -26.99 26.51 -44.58
CA PHE A 39 -26.16 27.55 -45.21
C PHE A 39 -24.94 26.95 -45.91
N LEU A 40 -24.34 25.90 -45.33
CA LEU A 40 -23.29 25.11 -45.99
C LEU A 40 -23.94 23.97 -46.76
N LYS A 41 -23.63 23.87 -48.06
CA LYS A 41 -24.14 22.78 -48.92
C LYS A 41 -23.22 21.58 -48.91
N VAL A 42 -21.91 21.79 -48.71
CA VAL A 42 -20.91 20.73 -48.69
C VAL A 42 -20.10 20.84 -47.41
N LEU A 43 -19.91 19.72 -46.72
CA LEU A 43 -19.06 19.62 -45.54
C LEU A 43 -18.00 18.54 -45.77
N VAL A 44 -16.73 18.93 -45.72
CA VAL A 44 -15.60 18.00 -45.80
C VAL A 44 -15.14 17.69 -44.38
N CYS A 45 -15.16 16.41 -43.98
CA CYS A 45 -14.84 16.01 -42.63
C CYS A 45 -13.92 14.79 -42.55
N THR A 46 -13.20 14.68 -41.43
CA THR A 46 -12.48 13.45 -41.06
C THR A 46 -13.44 12.44 -40.41
N ALA A 47 -13.04 11.16 -40.35
CA ALA A 47 -13.85 10.08 -39.77
C ALA A 47 -14.28 10.34 -38.30
N THR A 48 -13.59 11.23 -37.58
CA THR A 48 -13.93 11.61 -36.20
C THR A 48 -15.33 12.23 -36.07
N LEU A 49 -15.86 12.87 -37.11
CA LEU A 49 -17.21 13.43 -37.11
C LEU A 49 -18.27 12.33 -36.96
N ALA A 50 -18.09 11.21 -37.68
CA ALA A 50 -19.03 10.11 -37.67
C ALA A 50 -19.19 9.47 -36.28
N TRP A 51 -18.17 9.54 -35.43
CA TRP A 51 -18.22 9.04 -34.06
C TRP A 51 -18.65 10.10 -33.04
N GLY A 52 -18.28 11.36 -33.24
CA GLY A 52 -18.37 12.40 -32.21
C GLY A 52 -19.60 13.32 -32.27
N VAL A 53 -20.24 13.47 -33.42
CA VAL A 53 -21.32 14.45 -33.61
C VAL A 53 -22.46 13.85 -34.42
N ASN A 54 -23.70 14.06 -33.96
CA ASN A 54 -24.88 13.65 -34.72
C ASN A 54 -25.29 14.72 -35.74
N LEU A 55 -24.57 14.78 -36.85
CA LEU A 55 -24.85 15.73 -37.94
C LEU A 55 -25.18 14.95 -39.23
N PRO A 56 -26.48 14.63 -39.47
CA PRO A 56 -26.89 13.88 -40.65
C PRO A 56 -26.89 14.74 -41.91
N ALA A 57 -26.64 14.12 -43.07
CA ALA A 57 -26.67 14.74 -44.39
C ALA A 57 -27.46 13.85 -45.35
N HIS A 58 -28.09 14.42 -46.38
CA HIS A 58 -28.82 13.61 -47.38
C HIS A 58 -27.88 12.59 -48.07
N THR A 59 -26.72 13.08 -48.54
CA THR A 59 -25.71 12.27 -49.23
C THR A 59 -24.39 12.31 -48.46
N VAL A 60 -23.79 11.15 -48.24
CA VAL A 60 -22.47 11.00 -47.62
C VAL A 60 -21.51 10.34 -48.61
N VAL A 61 -20.32 10.92 -48.77
CA VAL A 61 -19.31 10.44 -49.71
C VAL A 61 -18.02 10.09 -48.96
N ILE A 62 -17.60 8.83 -49.04
CA ILE A 62 -16.29 8.36 -48.59
C ILE A 62 -15.32 8.51 -49.75
N LYS A 63 -14.46 9.54 -49.69
CA LYS A 63 -13.44 9.80 -50.70
C LYS A 63 -12.13 9.10 -50.32
N GLY A 64 -11.90 7.93 -50.93
CA GLY A 64 -10.75 7.10 -50.61
C GLY A 64 -11.00 6.24 -49.37
N THR A 65 -10.54 5.01 -49.41
CA THR A 65 -10.79 3.99 -48.39
C THR A 65 -9.54 3.59 -47.61
N GLN A 66 -8.46 4.34 -47.76
CA GLN A 66 -7.20 4.09 -47.07
C GLN A 66 -7.01 5.11 -45.96
N LEU A 67 -6.75 4.62 -44.75
CA LEU A 67 -6.37 5.41 -43.60
C LEU A 67 -4.94 5.07 -43.22
N TYR A 68 -4.17 6.10 -42.89
CA TYR A 68 -2.88 5.87 -42.26
C TYR A 68 -3.10 5.41 -40.82
N ASP A 69 -2.55 4.24 -40.47
CA ASP A 69 -2.58 3.74 -39.11
C ASP A 69 -1.16 3.54 -38.58
N ALA A 70 -0.74 4.44 -37.69
CA ALA A 70 0.54 4.35 -37.00
C ALA A 70 0.70 3.02 -36.24
N LYS A 71 -0.40 2.43 -35.74
CA LYS A 71 -0.37 1.11 -35.08
C LYS A 71 -0.10 -0.02 -36.04
N ALA A 72 -0.40 0.13 -37.33
CA ALA A 72 -0.16 -0.91 -38.34
C ALA A 72 1.06 -0.59 -39.23
N GLY A 73 1.69 0.58 -39.04
CA GLY A 73 2.89 0.96 -39.79
C GLY A 73 2.66 1.44 -41.20
N GLY A 74 1.42 1.67 -41.60
CA GLY A 74 1.12 1.95 -42.98
C GLY A 74 -0.34 2.24 -43.24
N TRP A 75 -0.68 2.24 -44.52
CA TRP A 75 -2.03 2.45 -44.99
C TRP A 75 -2.86 1.19 -44.76
N ARG A 76 -3.85 1.28 -43.89
CA ARG A 76 -4.86 0.26 -43.72
C ARG A 76 -6.14 0.66 -44.44
N ASP A 77 -6.90 -0.35 -44.80
CA ASP A 77 -8.23 -0.14 -45.34
C ASP A 77 -9.21 0.28 -44.23
N LEU A 78 -10.16 1.13 -44.60
CA LEU A 78 -11.22 1.62 -43.74
C LEU A 78 -12.04 0.41 -43.26
N GLY A 79 -12.17 0.27 -41.94
CA GLY A 79 -12.86 -0.88 -41.33
C GLY A 79 -14.39 -0.78 -41.49
N MET A 80 -15.09 -1.92 -41.38
CA MET A 80 -16.56 -1.95 -41.51
C MET A 80 -17.25 -1.01 -40.52
N LEU A 81 -16.78 -0.98 -39.27
CA LEU A 81 -17.37 -0.11 -38.25
C LEU A 81 -17.31 1.37 -38.66
N ASP A 82 -16.20 1.82 -39.23
CA ASP A 82 -16.05 3.19 -39.70
C ASP A 82 -16.96 3.45 -40.91
N VAL A 83 -17.03 2.52 -41.87
CA VAL A 83 -17.94 2.63 -43.02
C VAL A 83 -19.39 2.70 -42.57
N MET A 84 -19.83 1.81 -41.68
CA MET A 84 -21.19 1.79 -41.14
C MET A 84 -21.52 3.06 -40.38
N GLN A 85 -20.60 3.58 -39.57
CA GLN A 85 -20.83 4.81 -38.83
C GLN A 85 -20.92 6.03 -39.74
N ILE A 86 -20.08 6.11 -40.77
CA ILE A 86 -20.13 7.18 -41.76
C ILE A 86 -21.45 7.09 -42.55
N PHE A 87 -21.83 5.90 -43.00
CA PHE A 87 -23.09 5.67 -43.72
C PHE A 87 -24.32 5.88 -42.85
N GLY A 88 -24.23 5.65 -41.54
CA GLY A 88 -25.27 5.99 -40.57
C GLY A 88 -25.57 7.49 -40.48
N ARG A 89 -24.73 8.36 -41.08
CA ARG A 89 -24.99 9.80 -41.23
C ARG A 89 -25.74 10.15 -42.52
N ALA A 90 -25.95 9.19 -43.42
CA ALA A 90 -26.69 9.41 -44.65
C ALA A 90 -28.21 9.34 -44.40
N GLY A 91 -28.93 10.34 -44.92
CA GLY A 91 -30.35 10.56 -44.71
C GLY A 91 -30.62 11.32 -43.40
N ARG A 92 -31.36 12.43 -43.48
CA ARG A 92 -31.82 13.18 -42.30
C ARG A 92 -33.19 12.65 -41.87
N PRO A 93 -33.30 12.03 -40.67
CA PRO A 93 -34.59 11.62 -40.13
C PRO A 93 -35.56 12.80 -40.13
N GLN A 94 -36.81 12.59 -40.54
CA GLN A 94 -37.89 13.60 -40.66
C GLN A 94 -37.82 14.52 -41.89
N PHE A 95 -36.67 14.70 -42.55
CA PHE A 95 -36.54 15.59 -43.71
C PHE A 95 -36.40 14.84 -45.03
N ASP A 96 -35.66 13.73 -45.06
CA ASP A 96 -35.36 12.98 -46.27
C ASP A 96 -36.15 11.65 -46.31
N LYS A 97 -36.58 11.23 -47.52
CA LYS A 97 -37.27 9.94 -47.73
C LYS A 97 -36.29 8.77 -47.83
N SER A 98 -35.07 9.04 -48.26
CA SER A 98 -33.96 8.09 -48.42
C SER A 98 -32.65 8.83 -48.19
N GLY A 99 -31.60 8.12 -47.80
CA GLY A 99 -30.24 8.63 -47.74
C GLY A 99 -29.35 7.95 -48.79
N GLU A 100 -28.33 8.65 -49.26
CA GLU A 100 -27.38 8.12 -50.24
C GLU A 100 -25.98 8.01 -49.63
N GLY A 101 -25.38 6.82 -49.69
CA GLY A 101 -23.99 6.58 -49.29
C GLY A 101 -23.13 6.19 -50.50
N ILE A 102 -22.07 6.95 -50.78
CA ILE A 102 -21.18 6.73 -51.92
C ILE A 102 -19.79 6.39 -51.39
N ILE A 103 -19.21 5.27 -51.83
CA ILE A 103 -17.80 4.91 -51.57
C ILE A 103 -16.99 5.07 -52.85
N ILE A 104 -15.93 5.86 -52.77
CA ILE A 104 -14.92 5.98 -53.83
C ILE A 104 -13.69 5.21 -53.37
N THR A 105 -13.41 4.08 -54.02
CA THR A 105 -12.30 3.17 -53.70
C THR A 105 -11.59 2.72 -54.97
N SER A 106 -10.41 2.13 -54.83
CA SER A 106 -9.72 1.44 -55.92
C SER A 106 -10.50 0.19 -56.38
N HIS A 107 -10.40 -0.15 -57.67
CA HIS A 107 -11.23 -1.19 -58.30
C HIS A 107 -11.03 -2.58 -57.69
N ASP A 108 -9.80 -2.90 -57.29
CA ASP A 108 -9.41 -4.13 -56.58
C ASP A 108 -10.15 -4.31 -55.24
N LYS A 109 -10.49 -3.21 -54.56
CA LYS A 109 -11.16 -3.21 -53.25
C LYS A 109 -12.68 -3.11 -53.33
N LEU A 110 -13.24 -2.86 -54.52
CA LEU A 110 -14.69 -2.72 -54.71
C LEU A 110 -15.42 -4.00 -54.28
N ALA A 111 -14.93 -5.16 -54.72
CA ALA A 111 -15.52 -6.45 -54.35
C ALA A 111 -15.44 -6.72 -52.84
N TYR A 112 -14.35 -6.30 -52.19
CA TYR A 112 -14.20 -6.40 -50.74
C TYR A 112 -15.27 -5.57 -50.02
N TYR A 113 -15.41 -4.28 -50.33
CA TYR A 113 -16.40 -3.42 -49.68
C TYR A 113 -17.85 -3.81 -50.00
N LEU A 114 -18.13 -4.24 -51.23
CA LEU A 114 -19.45 -4.78 -51.60
C LEU A 114 -19.77 -6.05 -50.80
N ARG A 115 -18.84 -7.01 -50.75
CA ARG A 115 -19.01 -8.22 -49.95
C ARG A 115 -19.16 -7.89 -48.47
N LEU A 116 -18.45 -6.90 -47.98
CA LEU A 116 -18.45 -6.51 -46.58
C LEU A 116 -19.75 -5.77 -46.18
N LEU A 117 -20.42 -5.07 -47.12
CA LEU A 117 -21.75 -4.48 -46.93
C LEU A 117 -22.91 -5.47 -47.16
N THR A 118 -22.73 -6.45 -48.06
CA THR A 118 -23.80 -7.38 -48.48
C THR A 118 -23.76 -8.74 -47.79
N SER A 119 -22.60 -9.19 -47.32
CA SER A 119 -22.40 -10.48 -46.66
C SER A 119 -21.97 -10.28 -45.20
N GLN A 120 -22.48 -11.14 -44.31
CA GLN A 120 -22.04 -11.18 -42.92
C GLN A 120 -20.69 -11.90 -42.85
N LEU A 121 -19.60 -11.15 -42.71
CA LEU A 121 -18.29 -11.75 -42.42
C LEU A 121 -18.31 -12.33 -41.00
N PRO A 122 -17.82 -13.58 -40.79
CA PRO A 122 -17.73 -14.15 -39.46
C PRO A 122 -16.74 -13.34 -38.62
N ILE A 123 -17.14 -12.99 -37.40
CA ILE A 123 -16.26 -12.33 -36.43
C ILE A 123 -15.37 -13.42 -35.82
N GLU A 124 -14.05 -13.21 -35.83
CA GLU A 124 -13.06 -14.15 -35.27
C GLU A 124 -12.26 -13.48 -34.15
N SER A 125 -11.77 -14.29 -33.21
CA SER A 125 -11.02 -13.83 -32.05
C SER A 125 -9.55 -13.61 -32.38
N GLN A 126 -9.00 -12.46 -31.96
CA GLN A 126 -7.56 -12.15 -32.04
C GLN A 126 -6.83 -12.39 -30.71
N PHE A 127 -7.50 -13.00 -29.71
CA PHE A 127 -7.00 -13.06 -28.33
C PHE A 127 -5.69 -13.86 -28.15
N VAL A 128 -5.37 -14.75 -29.10
CA VAL A 128 -4.16 -15.60 -29.04
C VAL A 128 -2.87 -14.76 -28.97
N SER A 129 -2.80 -13.66 -29.72
CA SER A 129 -1.60 -12.80 -29.74
C SER A 129 -1.36 -12.10 -28.40
N SER A 130 -2.44 -11.75 -27.70
CA SER A 130 -2.40 -11.06 -26.41
C SER A 130 -2.54 -12.00 -25.19
N LEU A 131 -2.56 -13.33 -25.39
CA LEU A 131 -2.86 -14.29 -24.33
C LEU A 131 -1.88 -14.18 -23.14
N LYS A 132 -0.58 -13.98 -23.43
CA LYS A 132 0.46 -13.86 -22.40
C LYS A 132 0.22 -12.66 -21.48
N ASP A 133 -0.04 -11.49 -22.06
CA ASP A 133 -0.26 -10.25 -21.31
C ASP A 133 -1.54 -10.31 -20.47
N ASN A 134 -2.62 -10.86 -21.04
CA ASN A 134 -3.88 -11.01 -20.32
C ASN A 134 -3.79 -12.07 -19.20
N LEU A 135 -3.09 -13.18 -19.43
CA LEU A 135 -2.83 -14.18 -18.39
C LEU A 135 -2.02 -13.58 -17.23
N ASN A 136 -0.95 -12.82 -17.54
CA ASN A 136 -0.18 -12.12 -16.52
C ASN A 136 -1.04 -11.13 -15.72
N ALA A 137 -1.97 -10.43 -16.36
CA ALA A 137 -2.87 -9.51 -15.68
C ALA A 137 -3.81 -10.22 -14.68
N GLU A 138 -4.39 -11.36 -15.06
CA GLU A 138 -5.24 -12.16 -14.16
C GLU A 138 -4.42 -12.72 -12.98
N VAL A 139 -3.19 -13.18 -13.23
CA VAL A 139 -2.28 -13.63 -12.16
C VAL A 139 -1.88 -12.47 -11.25
N ALA A 140 -1.65 -11.27 -11.79
CA ALA A 140 -1.33 -10.08 -11.00
C ALA A 140 -2.51 -9.60 -10.14
N LEU A 141 -3.75 -9.77 -10.62
CA LEU A 141 -4.97 -9.52 -9.86
C LEU A 141 -5.27 -10.60 -8.81
N GLY A 142 -4.64 -11.78 -8.93
CA GLY A 142 -4.90 -12.93 -8.07
C GLY A 142 -6.20 -13.68 -8.38
N THR A 143 -6.84 -13.42 -9.53
CA THR A 143 -8.04 -14.14 -9.98
C THR A 143 -7.71 -15.56 -10.47
N VAL A 144 -6.48 -15.76 -10.92
CA VAL A 144 -5.96 -17.03 -11.44
C VAL A 144 -4.66 -17.36 -10.73
N THR A 145 -4.64 -18.49 -10.01
CA THR A 145 -3.49 -18.94 -9.21
C THR A 145 -2.86 -20.23 -9.71
N ASN A 146 -3.53 -20.94 -10.62
CA ASN A 146 -3.08 -22.22 -11.15
C ASN A 146 -3.60 -22.47 -12.58
N VAL A 147 -3.01 -23.47 -13.25
CA VAL A 147 -3.35 -23.83 -14.64
C VAL A 147 -4.83 -24.20 -14.80
N LYS A 148 -5.45 -24.83 -13.80
CA LYS A 148 -6.86 -25.25 -13.87
C LYS A 148 -7.79 -24.03 -13.88
N GLU A 149 -7.54 -23.05 -13.03
CA GLU A 149 -8.24 -21.77 -13.01
C GLU A 149 -8.02 -20.98 -14.30
N ALA A 150 -6.79 -20.96 -14.82
CA ALA A 150 -6.49 -20.32 -16.10
C ALA A 150 -7.26 -20.97 -17.27
N CYS A 151 -7.38 -22.30 -17.29
CA CYS A 151 -8.21 -22.99 -18.29
C CYS A 151 -9.69 -22.61 -18.15
N ALA A 152 -10.20 -22.51 -16.92
CA ALA A 152 -11.57 -22.07 -16.66
C ALA A 152 -11.79 -20.62 -17.15
N TRP A 153 -10.86 -19.71 -16.84
CA TRP A 153 -10.84 -18.33 -17.34
C TRP A 153 -10.86 -18.28 -18.87
N LEU A 154 -9.98 -19.05 -19.53
CA LEU A 154 -9.93 -19.14 -20.99
C LEU A 154 -11.26 -19.67 -21.56
N GLY A 155 -11.95 -20.55 -20.84
CA GLY A 155 -13.28 -21.05 -21.17
C GLY A 155 -14.37 -19.98 -21.26
N TYR A 156 -14.23 -18.85 -20.56
CA TYR A 156 -15.17 -17.72 -20.65
C TYR A 156 -14.88 -16.77 -21.81
N THR A 157 -13.78 -16.98 -22.55
CA THR A 157 -13.37 -16.07 -23.62
C THR A 157 -14.10 -16.35 -24.94
N TYR A 158 -14.23 -15.31 -25.76
CA TYR A 158 -14.72 -15.44 -27.14
C TYR A 158 -13.83 -16.37 -27.99
N LEU A 159 -12.52 -16.41 -27.69
CA LEU A 159 -11.57 -17.32 -28.35
C LEU A 159 -12.02 -18.78 -28.20
N PHE A 160 -12.33 -19.22 -26.99
CA PHE A 160 -12.72 -20.62 -26.76
C PHE A 160 -14.02 -20.99 -27.48
N ILE A 161 -15.02 -20.09 -27.48
CA ILE A 161 -16.27 -20.30 -28.21
C ILE A 161 -16.00 -20.46 -29.71
N ARG A 162 -15.14 -19.60 -30.28
CA ARG A 162 -14.78 -19.66 -31.70
C ARG A 162 -13.91 -20.86 -32.06
N MET A 163 -12.98 -21.27 -31.21
CA MET A 163 -12.20 -22.49 -31.39
C MET A 163 -13.08 -23.73 -31.49
N ARG A 164 -14.21 -23.77 -30.76
CA ARG A 164 -15.17 -24.89 -30.85
C ARG A 164 -16.05 -24.84 -32.10
N GLN A 165 -16.42 -23.64 -32.55
CA GLN A 165 -17.30 -23.46 -33.71
C GLN A 165 -16.56 -23.52 -35.05
N ASN A 166 -15.32 -23.04 -35.09
CA ASN A 166 -14.47 -23.02 -36.27
C ASN A 166 -13.01 -23.39 -35.93
N PRO A 167 -12.72 -24.66 -35.55
CA PRO A 167 -11.41 -25.08 -35.07
C PRO A 167 -10.27 -24.85 -36.08
N LEU A 168 -10.57 -25.03 -37.37
CA LEU A 168 -9.59 -24.87 -38.46
C LEU A 168 -9.01 -23.46 -38.53
N ALA A 169 -9.80 -22.42 -38.23
CA ALA A 169 -9.33 -21.04 -38.23
C ALA A 169 -8.28 -20.76 -37.14
N TYR A 170 -8.20 -21.61 -36.12
CA TYR A 170 -7.24 -21.51 -35.00
C TYR A 170 -6.14 -22.58 -35.09
N GLY A 171 -5.96 -23.21 -36.26
CA GLY A 171 -4.91 -24.21 -36.48
C GLY A 171 -5.17 -25.53 -35.75
N ILE A 172 -6.42 -25.86 -35.45
CA ILE A 172 -6.81 -27.12 -34.81
C ILE A 172 -7.31 -28.08 -35.89
N GLY A 173 -6.59 -29.17 -36.11
CA GLY A 173 -6.98 -30.21 -37.08
C GLY A 173 -8.22 -30.99 -36.62
N TRP A 174 -8.96 -31.56 -37.56
CA TRP A 174 -10.14 -32.38 -37.23
C TRP A 174 -9.80 -33.59 -36.37
N ASP A 175 -8.61 -34.17 -36.53
CA ASP A 175 -8.13 -35.28 -35.71
C ASP A 175 -7.99 -34.88 -34.22
N GLU A 176 -7.51 -33.66 -33.95
CA GLU A 176 -7.43 -33.11 -32.58
C GLU A 176 -8.83 -32.88 -31.99
N VAL A 177 -9.79 -32.42 -32.79
CA VAL A 177 -11.17 -32.19 -32.34
C VAL A 177 -11.90 -33.51 -32.05
N ILE A 178 -11.62 -34.57 -32.82
CA ILE A 178 -12.20 -35.90 -32.60
C ILE A 178 -11.60 -36.51 -31.32
N ALA A 179 -10.30 -36.34 -31.09
CA ALA A 179 -9.63 -36.83 -29.88
C ALA A 179 -10.02 -36.05 -28.61
N ASP A 180 -10.23 -34.73 -28.72
CA ASP A 180 -10.67 -33.87 -27.61
C ASP A 180 -11.82 -32.94 -28.04
N PRO A 181 -13.08 -33.42 -28.01
CA PRO A 181 -14.25 -32.62 -28.37
C PRO A 181 -14.48 -31.41 -27.45
N SER A 182 -13.90 -31.44 -26.24
CA SER A 182 -13.98 -30.37 -25.26
C SER A 182 -12.92 -29.28 -25.46
N LEU A 183 -11.88 -29.56 -26.26
CA LEU A 183 -10.66 -28.76 -26.43
C LEU A 183 -9.94 -28.43 -25.11
N SER A 184 -10.16 -29.22 -24.06
CA SER A 184 -9.56 -29.02 -22.74
C SER A 184 -8.04 -29.21 -22.73
N LEU A 185 -7.53 -30.17 -23.51
CA LEU A 185 -6.09 -30.40 -23.69
C LEU A 185 -5.46 -29.23 -24.45
N LYS A 186 -6.15 -28.71 -25.48
CA LYS A 186 -5.68 -27.54 -26.24
C LYS A 186 -5.64 -26.28 -25.37
N GLN A 187 -6.69 -26.05 -24.56
CA GLN A 187 -6.70 -24.95 -23.59
C GLN A 187 -5.53 -25.05 -22.62
N ARG A 188 -5.31 -26.24 -22.04
CA ARG A 188 -4.20 -26.47 -21.10
C ARG A 188 -2.85 -26.23 -21.75
N ALA A 189 -2.66 -26.66 -22.99
CA ALA A 189 -1.43 -26.42 -23.75
C ALA A 189 -1.19 -24.91 -23.95
N LEU A 190 -2.18 -24.15 -24.43
CA LEU A 190 -2.09 -22.70 -24.64
C LEU A 190 -1.73 -21.95 -23.34
N VAL A 191 -2.38 -22.31 -22.23
CA VAL A 191 -2.11 -21.73 -20.91
C VAL A 191 -0.70 -22.07 -20.43
N THR A 192 -0.29 -23.33 -20.56
CA THR A 192 1.02 -23.81 -20.09
C THR A 192 2.16 -23.16 -20.88
N ASP A 193 2.01 -23.03 -22.21
CA ASP A 193 3.01 -22.38 -23.07
C ASP A 193 3.11 -20.88 -22.78
N ALA A 194 1.97 -20.21 -22.55
CA ALA A 194 1.95 -18.82 -22.12
C ALA A 194 2.63 -18.65 -20.75
N ALA A 195 2.34 -19.54 -19.79
CA ALA A 195 2.93 -19.52 -18.46
C ALA A 195 4.45 -19.74 -18.48
N ARG A 196 4.94 -20.68 -19.30
CA ARG A 196 6.37 -20.93 -19.48
C ARG A 196 7.10 -19.73 -20.08
N ALA A 197 6.48 -19.05 -21.05
CA ALA A 197 7.04 -17.84 -21.62
C ALA A 197 7.14 -16.72 -20.57
N LEU A 198 6.07 -16.50 -19.80
CA LEU A 198 6.05 -15.50 -18.72
C LEU A 198 7.07 -15.78 -17.62
N ASP A 199 7.31 -17.05 -17.27
CA ASP A 199 8.35 -17.43 -16.30
C ASP A 199 9.77 -17.19 -16.84
N LYS A 200 10.01 -17.52 -18.12
CA LYS A 200 11.29 -17.20 -18.79
C LYS A 200 11.58 -15.69 -18.77
N ALA A 201 10.56 -14.85 -18.99
CA ALA A 201 10.68 -13.40 -18.93
C ALA A 201 10.66 -12.83 -17.48
N LYS A 202 10.66 -13.68 -16.44
CA LYS A 202 10.64 -13.30 -15.02
C LYS A 202 9.42 -12.45 -14.63
N MET A 203 8.33 -12.51 -15.40
CA MET A 203 7.07 -11.81 -15.10
C MET A 203 6.20 -12.61 -14.12
N MET A 204 6.33 -13.92 -14.13
CA MET A 204 5.65 -14.85 -13.24
C MET A 204 6.63 -15.92 -12.78
N ARG A 205 6.35 -16.66 -11.70
CA ARG A 205 6.98 -17.95 -11.42
C ARG A 205 5.97 -19.05 -11.66
N PHE A 206 6.36 -20.04 -12.45
CA PHE A 206 5.50 -21.17 -12.78
C PHE A 206 6.12 -22.48 -12.26
N ASP A 207 5.44 -23.14 -11.34
CA ASP A 207 5.80 -24.49 -10.92
C ASP A 207 5.10 -25.50 -11.83
N GLU A 208 5.83 -26.10 -12.78
CA GLU A 208 5.28 -27.09 -13.71
C GLU A 208 4.74 -28.35 -13.00
N LYS A 209 5.27 -28.71 -11.82
CA LYS A 209 4.83 -29.91 -11.09
C LYS A 209 3.48 -29.69 -10.42
N SER A 210 3.33 -28.58 -9.71
CA SER A 210 2.09 -28.25 -9.01
C SER A 210 1.06 -27.58 -9.93
N GLY A 211 1.50 -26.99 -11.04
CA GLY A 211 0.67 -26.17 -11.92
C GLY A 211 0.32 -24.81 -11.31
N ASN A 212 1.05 -24.34 -10.29
CA ASN A 212 0.77 -23.07 -9.61
C ASN A 212 1.54 -21.90 -10.22
N PHE A 213 0.91 -20.73 -10.17
CA PHE A 213 1.47 -19.45 -10.57
C PHE A 213 1.78 -18.61 -9.34
N TYR A 214 2.94 -17.96 -9.34
CA TYR A 214 3.27 -16.92 -8.35
C TYR A 214 3.58 -15.63 -9.10
N CYS A 215 2.86 -14.57 -8.75
CA CYS A 215 3.07 -13.26 -9.33
C CYS A 215 4.42 -12.68 -8.88
N THR A 216 5.16 -12.05 -9.79
CA THR A 216 6.38 -11.28 -9.47
C THR A 216 6.08 -9.78 -9.53
N GLU A 217 6.91 -8.96 -8.87
CA GLU A 217 6.80 -7.50 -8.98
C GLU A 217 6.89 -7.00 -10.43
N LEU A 218 7.74 -7.63 -11.25
CA LEU A 218 7.86 -7.28 -12.67
C LEU A 218 6.55 -7.55 -13.42
N GLY A 219 5.89 -8.69 -13.15
CA GLY A 219 4.58 -9.02 -13.70
C GLY A 219 3.49 -8.03 -13.26
N ARG A 220 3.51 -7.60 -11.99
CA ARG A 220 2.59 -6.57 -11.45
C ARG A 220 2.78 -5.24 -12.17
N ILE A 221 4.02 -4.77 -12.30
CA ILE A 221 4.33 -3.51 -12.99
C ILE A 221 3.87 -3.58 -14.45
N ALA A 222 4.20 -4.65 -15.16
CA ALA A 222 3.79 -4.82 -16.56
C ALA A 222 2.27 -4.83 -16.73
N SER A 223 1.53 -5.48 -15.82
CA SER A 223 0.07 -5.45 -15.81
C SER A 223 -0.47 -4.04 -15.51
N HIS A 224 0.08 -3.35 -14.51
CA HIS A 224 -0.38 -2.03 -14.08
C HIS A 224 -0.22 -0.96 -15.17
N PHE A 225 0.89 -1.01 -15.91
CA PHE A 225 1.21 -0.05 -16.98
C PHE A 225 0.86 -0.55 -18.40
N TYR A 226 0.19 -1.70 -18.52
CA TYR A 226 -0.18 -2.31 -19.80
C TYR A 226 1.03 -2.47 -20.75
N ILE A 227 2.17 -2.91 -20.22
CA ILE A 227 3.40 -3.15 -21.00
C ILE A 227 3.35 -4.56 -21.59
N GLN A 228 3.70 -4.68 -22.87
CA GLN A 228 3.71 -5.96 -23.56
C GLN A 228 4.84 -6.88 -23.08
N TYR A 229 4.58 -8.18 -23.03
CA TYR A 229 5.54 -9.25 -22.72
C TYR A 229 6.88 -9.07 -23.46
N SER A 230 6.83 -8.83 -24.78
CA SER A 230 8.01 -8.71 -25.63
C SER A 230 8.87 -7.49 -25.27
N SER A 231 8.25 -6.40 -24.83
CA SER A 231 8.95 -5.21 -24.34
C SER A 231 9.64 -5.49 -23.00
N VAL A 232 9.01 -6.26 -22.11
CA VAL A 232 9.62 -6.67 -20.85
C VAL A 232 10.83 -7.58 -21.08
N GLU A 233 10.77 -8.48 -22.06
CA GLU A 233 11.93 -9.30 -22.48
C GLU A 233 13.09 -8.39 -22.93
N THR A 234 12.80 -7.39 -23.77
CA THR A 234 13.78 -6.39 -24.23
C THR A 234 14.39 -5.61 -23.06
N TYR A 235 13.58 -5.14 -22.11
CA TYR A 235 14.08 -4.39 -20.95
C TYR A 235 14.91 -5.26 -20.02
N ASN A 236 14.56 -6.54 -19.84
CA ASN A 236 15.36 -7.45 -19.02
C ASN A 236 16.76 -7.69 -19.60
N GLU A 237 16.92 -7.61 -20.92
CA GLU A 237 18.21 -7.76 -21.60
C GLU A 237 19.02 -6.46 -21.61
N MET A 238 18.37 -5.30 -21.81
CA MET A 238 19.07 -4.02 -22.02
C MET A 238 19.27 -3.17 -20.76
N LEU A 239 18.34 -3.24 -19.79
CA LEU A 239 18.31 -2.35 -18.63
C LEU A 239 19.44 -2.69 -17.64
N ARG A 240 20.35 -1.73 -17.42
CA ARG A 240 21.54 -1.85 -16.57
C ARG A 240 21.49 -0.86 -15.40
N ARG A 241 22.32 -1.07 -14.38
CA ARG A 241 22.41 -0.20 -13.19
C ARG A 241 22.80 1.24 -13.52
N HIS A 242 23.63 1.42 -14.55
CA HIS A 242 24.00 2.74 -15.05
C HIS A 242 23.82 2.75 -16.56
N MET A 243 23.09 3.74 -17.07
CA MET A 243 22.84 3.97 -18.49
C MET A 243 22.82 5.48 -18.73
N ASN A 244 23.30 5.91 -19.90
CA ASN A 244 23.25 7.33 -20.28
C ASN A 244 21.92 7.67 -20.97
N ASP A 245 21.64 8.97 -21.11
CA ASP A 245 20.42 9.51 -21.73
C ASP A 245 20.09 8.89 -23.10
N SER A 246 21.09 8.79 -23.98
CA SER A 246 20.92 8.22 -25.32
C SER A 246 20.63 6.72 -25.30
N GLU A 247 21.16 5.98 -24.32
CA GLU A 247 20.93 4.55 -24.18
C GLU A 247 19.51 4.25 -23.70
N VAL A 248 18.98 5.08 -22.80
CA VAL A 248 17.62 4.94 -22.29
C VAL A 248 16.60 5.23 -23.39
N ILE A 249 16.81 6.30 -24.17
CA ILE A 249 15.93 6.60 -25.31
C ILE A 249 16.01 5.49 -26.37
N ASP A 250 17.20 4.96 -26.68
CA ASP A 250 17.34 3.84 -27.63
C ASP A 250 16.66 2.56 -27.12
N MET A 251 16.76 2.26 -25.83
CA MET A 251 16.07 1.12 -25.21
C MET A 251 14.54 1.27 -25.34
N VAL A 252 14.00 2.44 -25.05
CA VAL A 252 12.55 2.74 -25.18
C VAL A 252 12.13 2.75 -26.66
N ALA A 253 13.00 3.14 -27.58
CA ALA A 253 12.73 3.06 -29.01
C ALA A 253 12.66 1.61 -29.54
N ARG A 254 13.12 0.62 -28.77
CA ARG A 254 13.07 -0.82 -29.10
C ARG A 254 11.85 -1.54 -28.54
N SER A 255 11.00 -0.85 -27.78
CA SER A 255 9.77 -1.40 -27.23
C SER A 255 8.83 -1.94 -28.31
N SER A 256 8.21 -3.10 -28.06
CA SER A 256 7.28 -3.75 -29.00
C SER A 256 6.00 -2.96 -29.24
N GLU A 257 5.66 -2.02 -28.34
CA GLU A 257 4.62 -1.03 -28.57
C GLU A 257 4.83 -0.25 -29.88
N PHE A 258 6.08 -0.11 -30.32
CA PHE A 258 6.47 0.61 -31.52
C PHE A 258 6.89 -0.32 -32.67
N GLU A 259 6.60 -1.63 -32.57
CA GLU A 259 7.04 -2.63 -33.55
C GLU A 259 6.49 -2.35 -34.96
N ASN A 260 5.31 -1.75 -35.05
CA ASN A 260 4.71 -1.49 -36.35
C ASN A 260 5.21 -0.19 -36.99
N ILE A 261 6.01 0.65 -36.34
CA ILE A 261 6.50 1.89 -36.98
C ILE A 261 7.49 1.55 -38.10
N VAL A 262 7.32 2.18 -39.27
CA VAL A 262 8.14 1.99 -40.47
C VAL A 262 8.79 3.32 -40.88
N VAL A 263 10.02 3.26 -41.39
CA VAL A 263 10.72 4.42 -41.98
C VAL A 263 10.35 4.52 -43.46
N ARG A 264 10.05 5.73 -43.93
CA ARG A 264 9.64 5.98 -45.31
C ARG A 264 10.59 6.97 -45.97
N GLU A 265 10.77 6.80 -47.29
CA GLU A 265 11.71 7.62 -48.07
C GLU A 265 11.25 9.09 -48.13
N GLU A 266 9.94 9.34 -48.22
CA GLU A 266 9.38 10.68 -48.29
C GLU A 266 9.56 11.51 -47.00
N GLU A 267 9.76 10.85 -45.86
CA GLU A 267 9.93 11.49 -44.55
C GLU A 267 11.41 11.70 -44.20
N GLN A 268 12.34 11.09 -44.96
CA GLN A 268 13.74 10.96 -44.56
C GLN A 268 14.48 12.30 -44.49
N HIS A 269 14.18 13.21 -45.43
CA HIS A 269 14.74 14.56 -45.42
C HIS A 269 14.27 15.38 -44.21
N GLU A 270 12.99 15.27 -43.86
CA GLU A 270 12.44 15.94 -42.68
C GLU A 270 13.05 15.36 -41.40
N LEU A 271 13.20 14.04 -41.29
CA LEU A 271 13.86 13.39 -40.16
C LEU A 271 15.31 13.85 -39.97
N GLU A 272 16.07 14.04 -41.05
CA GLU A 272 17.43 14.60 -41.00
C GLU A 272 17.46 16.05 -40.48
N MET A 273 16.49 16.86 -40.90
CA MET A 273 16.34 18.24 -40.44
C MET A 273 15.94 18.30 -38.95
N LEU A 274 15.03 17.43 -38.51
CA LEU A 274 14.59 17.33 -37.12
C LEU A 274 15.73 16.85 -36.21
N LEU A 275 16.52 15.88 -36.68
CA LEU A 275 17.70 15.39 -35.96
C LEU A 275 18.71 16.52 -35.66
N ARG A 276 18.90 17.46 -36.59
CA ARG A 276 19.85 18.58 -36.41
C ARG A 276 19.28 19.73 -35.57
N SER A 277 17.98 19.95 -35.63
CA SER A 277 17.34 21.13 -35.04
C SER A 277 16.73 20.90 -33.66
N SER A 278 16.24 19.69 -33.39
CA SER A 278 15.34 19.41 -32.26
C SER A 278 15.80 18.28 -31.33
N CYS A 279 16.83 17.52 -31.74
CA CYS A 279 17.37 16.40 -30.95
C CYS A 279 18.67 16.79 -30.24
N PRO A 280 18.65 17.02 -28.90
CA PRO A 280 19.86 17.33 -28.15
C PRO A 280 20.76 16.11 -27.92
N LEU A 281 20.24 14.88 -28.07
CA LEU A 281 20.95 13.64 -27.76
C LEU A 281 21.28 12.86 -29.04
N GLU A 282 22.41 12.17 -29.02
CA GLU A 282 22.85 11.32 -30.13
C GLU A 282 21.83 10.19 -30.40
N VAL A 283 21.42 10.06 -31.67
CA VAL A 283 20.49 9.03 -32.12
C VAL A 283 21.26 7.84 -32.70
N ARG A 284 21.29 6.74 -31.96
CA ARG A 284 21.92 5.49 -32.41
C ARG A 284 21.19 4.94 -33.63
N GLY A 285 21.95 4.64 -34.69
CA GLY A 285 21.42 4.10 -35.94
C GLY A 285 20.87 5.11 -36.94
N GLY A 286 20.82 6.40 -36.60
CA GLY A 286 20.45 7.48 -37.52
C GLY A 286 18.98 7.48 -38.00
N PRO A 287 18.59 8.44 -38.86
CA PRO A 287 17.19 8.65 -39.26
C PRO A 287 16.63 7.55 -40.17
N SER A 288 17.50 6.80 -40.84
CA SER A 288 17.12 5.70 -41.74
C SER A 288 16.74 4.42 -41.00
N ASN A 289 17.13 4.28 -39.72
CA ASN A 289 16.77 3.15 -38.89
C ASN A 289 15.42 3.40 -38.20
N LYS A 290 14.57 2.37 -38.11
CA LYS A 290 13.30 2.40 -37.37
C LYS A 290 13.46 2.90 -35.94
N HIS A 291 14.41 2.34 -35.19
CA HIS A 291 14.66 2.76 -33.80
C HIS A 291 15.19 4.20 -33.73
N GLY A 292 15.94 4.62 -34.74
CA GLY A 292 16.41 6.00 -34.86
C GLY A 292 15.27 6.98 -35.14
N LYS A 293 14.34 6.64 -36.05
CA LYS A 293 13.10 7.41 -36.27
C LYS A 293 12.30 7.57 -34.97
N ILE A 294 12.09 6.49 -34.23
CA ILE A 294 11.35 6.54 -32.94
C ILE A 294 12.10 7.43 -31.93
N SER A 295 13.42 7.28 -31.82
CA SER A 295 14.26 8.10 -30.95
C SER A 295 14.16 9.60 -31.29
N ILE A 296 14.20 9.95 -32.58
CA ILE A 296 14.02 11.34 -33.05
C ILE A 296 12.65 11.86 -32.62
N LEU A 297 11.58 11.08 -32.82
CA LEU A 297 10.22 11.50 -32.47
C LEU A 297 10.01 11.63 -30.96
N ILE A 298 10.64 10.79 -30.13
CA ILE A 298 10.65 10.94 -28.66
C ILE A 298 11.33 12.24 -28.27
N GLN A 299 12.52 12.51 -28.80
CA GLN A 299 13.25 13.74 -28.50
C GLN A 299 12.48 14.98 -28.98
N LEU A 300 11.86 14.90 -30.15
CA LEU A 300 11.03 15.95 -30.72
C LEU A 300 9.82 16.28 -29.84
N TYR A 301 9.18 15.25 -29.29
CA TYR A 301 8.05 15.40 -28.37
C TYR A 301 8.45 16.15 -27.10
N ILE A 302 9.60 15.84 -26.52
CA ILE A 302 10.12 16.55 -25.32
C ILE A 302 10.54 17.98 -25.69
N SER A 303 11.17 18.19 -26.84
CA SER A 303 11.61 19.50 -27.34
C SER A 303 10.48 20.40 -27.86
N ARG A 304 9.26 19.86 -28.03
CA ARG A 304 8.10 20.57 -28.63
C ARG A 304 8.35 21.09 -30.04
N GLY A 305 9.10 20.35 -30.86
CA GLY A 305 9.39 20.75 -32.23
C GLY A 305 8.18 20.58 -33.16
N SER A 306 8.19 21.31 -34.27
CA SER A 306 7.14 21.26 -35.30
C SER A 306 7.39 20.15 -36.32
N ILE A 307 6.33 19.52 -36.78
CA ILE A 307 6.34 18.49 -37.83
C ILE A 307 5.45 18.99 -38.96
N ASP A 308 5.93 18.86 -40.19
CA ASP A 308 5.22 19.25 -41.40
C ASP A 308 4.47 18.05 -42.02
N SER A 309 5.10 16.86 -42.04
CA SER A 309 4.47 15.67 -42.63
C SER A 309 3.39 15.06 -41.73
N PHE A 310 2.21 14.83 -42.31
CA PHE A 310 1.06 14.23 -41.61
C PHE A 310 1.34 12.82 -41.05
N SER A 311 2.10 12.01 -41.79
CA SER A 311 2.47 10.66 -41.36
C SER A 311 3.35 10.68 -40.09
N LEU A 312 4.34 11.58 -40.04
CA LEU A 312 5.17 11.81 -38.86
C LEU A 312 4.36 12.36 -37.67
N VAL A 313 3.40 13.25 -37.91
CA VAL A 313 2.48 13.75 -36.85
C VAL A 313 1.70 12.58 -36.23
N SER A 314 1.19 11.67 -37.08
CA SER A 314 0.46 10.49 -36.60
C SER A 314 1.37 9.53 -35.82
N ASP A 315 2.60 9.30 -36.29
CA ASP A 315 3.57 8.45 -35.60
C ASP A 315 4.00 9.06 -34.25
N ALA A 316 4.27 10.37 -34.20
CA ALA A 316 4.61 11.08 -32.97
C ALA A 316 3.46 11.05 -31.95
N ALA A 317 2.21 11.23 -32.40
CA ALA A 317 1.03 11.12 -31.56
C ALA A 317 0.89 9.70 -30.97
N TYR A 318 1.15 8.66 -31.78
CA TYR A 318 1.11 7.28 -31.32
C TYR A 318 2.21 6.96 -30.29
N ILE A 319 3.44 7.43 -30.53
CA ILE A 319 4.57 7.28 -29.60
C ILE A 319 4.26 7.98 -28.27
N SER A 320 3.85 9.25 -28.32
CA SER A 320 3.59 10.05 -27.12
C SER A 320 2.50 9.47 -26.23
N ALA A 321 1.47 8.82 -26.81
CA ALA A 321 0.40 8.18 -26.06
C ALA A 321 0.88 6.97 -25.21
N SER A 322 1.98 6.33 -25.60
CA SER A 322 2.54 5.18 -24.88
C SER A 322 3.82 5.51 -24.10
N LEU A 323 4.50 6.59 -24.45
CA LEU A 323 5.80 6.94 -23.87
C LEU A 323 5.74 7.13 -22.35
N ALA A 324 4.76 7.90 -21.85
CA ALA A 324 4.64 8.19 -20.41
C ALA A 324 4.47 6.92 -19.56
N ARG A 325 3.61 5.98 -20.00
CA ARG A 325 3.40 4.70 -19.29
C ARG A 325 4.63 3.79 -19.34
N ILE A 326 5.35 3.75 -20.45
CA ILE A 326 6.59 2.96 -20.59
C ILE A 326 7.67 3.49 -19.66
N MET A 327 7.92 4.80 -19.69
CA MET A 327 8.92 5.44 -18.82
C MET A 327 8.58 5.21 -17.35
N ARG A 328 7.29 5.30 -16.99
CA ARG A 328 6.84 5.07 -15.62
C ARG A 328 7.02 3.62 -15.17
N ALA A 329 6.76 2.66 -16.05
CA ALA A 329 7.03 1.24 -15.77
C ALA A 329 8.53 0.99 -15.54
N LEU A 330 9.40 1.59 -16.37
CA LEU A 330 10.86 1.48 -16.21
C LEU A 330 11.36 2.09 -14.90
N PHE A 331 10.83 3.25 -14.51
CA PHE A 331 11.08 3.85 -13.20
C PHE A 331 10.73 2.88 -12.07
N GLU A 332 9.52 2.31 -12.07
CA GLU A 332 9.12 1.38 -11.02
C GLU A 332 9.95 0.08 -11.03
N ILE A 333 10.37 -0.41 -12.21
CA ILE A 333 11.29 -1.56 -12.29
C ILE A 333 12.63 -1.23 -11.61
N CYS A 334 13.20 -0.05 -11.86
CA CYS A 334 14.46 0.37 -11.23
C CYS A 334 14.29 0.53 -9.71
N LEU A 335 13.17 1.11 -9.27
CA LEU A 335 12.86 1.32 -7.87
C LEU A 335 12.74 0.00 -7.11
N ARG A 336 12.04 -1.00 -7.68
CA ARG A 336 11.91 -2.34 -7.10
C ARG A 336 13.20 -3.13 -7.10
N ARG A 337 14.10 -2.89 -8.06
CA ARG A 337 15.46 -3.45 -8.07
C ARG A 337 16.38 -2.76 -7.06
N GLY A 338 15.94 -1.63 -6.49
CA GLY A 338 16.67 -0.85 -5.51
C GLY A 338 17.91 -0.15 -6.10
N TRP A 339 17.90 0.20 -7.39
CA TRP A 339 19.01 0.95 -8.01
C TRP A 339 18.77 2.44 -7.80
N SER A 340 19.63 3.13 -7.06
CA SER A 340 19.32 4.50 -6.63
C SER A 340 19.46 5.51 -7.75
N GLU A 341 20.64 5.57 -8.37
CA GLU A 341 20.92 6.50 -9.45
C GLU A 341 19.97 6.30 -10.63
N MET A 342 19.78 5.04 -11.06
CA MET A 342 18.93 4.72 -12.20
C MET A 342 17.45 5.03 -11.94
N SER A 343 16.97 4.82 -10.72
CA SER A 343 15.60 5.17 -10.33
C SER A 343 15.37 6.68 -10.41
N LEU A 344 16.29 7.47 -9.85
CA LEU A 344 16.20 8.93 -9.89
C LEU A 344 16.27 9.44 -11.33
N PHE A 345 17.21 8.91 -12.12
CA PHE A 345 17.36 9.22 -13.53
C PHE A 345 16.08 8.93 -14.33
N MET A 346 15.49 7.75 -14.16
CA MET A 346 14.22 7.38 -14.81
C MET A 346 13.06 8.27 -14.36
N LEU A 347 13.03 8.67 -13.09
CA LEU A 347 12.00 9.59 -12.56
C LEU A 347 12.11 10.99 -13.19
N GLU A 348 13.33 11.51 -13.36
CA GLU A 348 13.55 12.78 -14.06
C GLU A 348 13.04 12.73 -15.50
N TYR A 349 13.30 11.62 -16.19
CA TYR A 349 12.82 11.41 -17.54
C TYR A 349 11.31 11.21 -17.64
N CYS A 350 10.67 10.58 -16.65
CA CYS A 350 9.20 10.55 -16.54
C CYS A 350 8.64 11.98 -16.50
N LYS A 351 9.20 12.83 -15.64
CA LYS A 351 8.81 14.24 -15.52
C LYS A 351 9.09 15.02 -16.82
N ALA A 352 10.21 14.72 -17.48
CA ALA A 352 10.59 15.37 -18.73
C ALA A 352 9.58 15.08 -19.85
N VAL A 353 9.12 13.84 -19.96
CA VAL A 353 8.07 13.42 -20.90
C VAL A 353 6.72 14.06 -20.56
N ASP A 354 6.32 14.04 -19.28
CA ASP A 354 5.03 14.58 -18.85
C ASP A 354 4.93 16.10 -19.02
N ARG A 355 6.04 16.81 -18.79
CA ARG A 355 6.11 18.28 -18.88
C ARG A 355 6.58 18.79 -20.24
N GLN A 356 7.13 17.91 -21.09
CA GLN A 356 7.82 18.26 -22.33
C GLN A 356 8.91 19.32 -22.09
N ILE A 357 9.81 19.02 -21.14
CA ILE A 357 10.93 19.87 -20.71
C ILE A 357 12.12 18.96 -20.43
N TRP A 358 13.29 19.29 -20.96
CA TRP A 358 14.48 18.48 -20.71
C TRP A 358 15.06 18.70 -19.30
N PRO A 359 15.69 17.69 -18.66
CA PRO A 359 16.29 17.84 -17.32
C PRO A 359 17.41 18.89 -17.20
N HIS A 360 18.06 19.22 -18.32
CA HIS A 360 19.10 20.26 -18.42
C HIS A 360 18.53 21.67 -18.64
N GLN A 361 17.23 21.81 -18.91
CA GLN A 361 16.59 23.12 -19.09
C GLN A 361 16.13 23.72 -17.76
N HIS A 362 15.90 25.03 -17.74
CA HIS A 362 15.57 25.72 -16.51
C HIS A 362 14.19 25.28 -15.94
N PRO A 363 14.06 24.96 -14.64
CA PRO A 363 12.82 24.41 -14.06
C PRO A 363 11.60 25.31 -14.19
N LEU A 364 11.79 26.63 -14.27
CA LEU A 364 10.72 27.61 -14.47
C LEU A 364 9.99 27.47 -15.82
N ARG A 365 10.52 26.70 -16.77
CA ARG A 365 9.78 26.32 -17.98
C ARG A 365 8.46 25.60 -17.68
N GLN A 366 8.32 25.02 -16.49
CA GLN A 366 7.06 24.42 -16.02
C GLN A 366 5.91 25.44 -15.88
N PHE A 367 6.20 26.75 -15.91
CA PHE A 367 5.24 27.84 -15.84
C PHE A 367 5.13 28.63 -17.16
N ASP A 368 5.34 27.98 -18.30
CA ASP A 368 5.28 28.54 -19.66
C ASP A 368 4.02 29.38 -20.00
N LYS A 369 2.90 29.13 -19.32
CA LYS A 369 1.66 29.92 -19.48
C LYS A 369 1.69 31.28 -18.77
N ASP A 370 2.51 31.43 -17.74
CA ASP A 370 2.57 32.63 -16.91
C ASP A 370 3.92 33.38 -17.07
N LEU A 371 4.97 32.70 -17.54
CA LEU A 371 6.27 33.29 -17.86
C LEU A 371 6.47 33.41 -19.37
N SER A 372 6.90 34.57 -19.84
CA SER A 372 7.24 34.77 -21.25
C SER A 372 8.49 33.98 -21.64
N GLY A 373 8.53 33.45 -22.87
CA GLY A 373 9.69 32.71 -23.38
C GLY A 373 10.99 33.52 -23.39
N GLU A 374 10.91 34.85 -23.48
CA GLU A 374 12.08 35.74 -23.44
C GLU A 374 12.74 35.76 -22.05
N ILE A 375 11.94 35.73 -20.97
CA ILE A 375 12.45 35.68 -19.60
C ILE A 375 13.18 34.35 -19.37
N LEU A 376 12.59 33.25 -19.80
CA LEU A 376 13.18 31.91 -19.65
C LEU A 376 14.52 31.82 -20.40
N ARG A 377 14.59 32.35 -21.63
CA ARG A 377 15.84 32.36 -22.41
C ARG A 377 16.93 33.19 -21.74
N LYS A 378 16.59 34.35 -21.17
CA LYS A 378 17.55 35.20 -20.44
C LYS A 378 18.07 34.54 -19.16
N LEU A 379 17.23 33.79 -18.46
CA LEU A 379 17.63 33.03 -17.28
C LEU A 379 18.61 31.91 -17.64
N GLU A 380 18.34 31.20 -18.75
CA GLU A 380 19.21 30.13 -19.26
C GLU A 380 20.54 30.67 -19.80
N GLU A 381 20.53 31.75 -20.57
CA GLU A 381 21.74 32.42 -21.07
C GLU A 381 22.67 32.88 -19.93
N ARG A 382 22.10 33.17 -18.75
CA ARG A 382 22.84 33.64 -17.57
C ARG A 382 23.23 32.51 -16.60
N GLY A 383 22.80 31.27 -16.84
CA GLY A 383 23.09 30.13 -15.98
C GLY A 383 22.67 30.33 -14.52
N SER A 384 21.58 31.05 -14.27
CA SER A 384 21.09 31.28 -12.90
C SER A 384 20.29 30.08 -12.44
N ASP A 385 20.82 29.33 -11.47
CA ASP A 385 20.16 28.15 -10.91
C ASP A 385 19.04 28.52 -9.92
N LEU A 386 18.11 27.60 -9.69
CA LEU A 386 16.92 27.84 -8.85
C LEU A 386 17.29 28.20 -7.41
N ASP A 387 18.32 27.57 -6.86
CA ASP A 387 18.81 27.84 -5.50
C ASP A 387 19.40 29.25 -5.39
N HIS A 388 20.12 29.69 -6.43
CA HIS A 388 20.63 31.05 -6.49
C HIS A 388 19.48 32.06 -6.56
N LEU A 389 18.44 31.78 -7.36
CA LEU A 389 17.23 32.62 -7.43
C LEU A 389 16.46 32.66 -6.11
N GLN A 390 16.51 31.59 -5.29
CA GLN A 390 15.89 31.56 -3.97
C GLN A 390 16.62 32.43 -2.94
N GLU A 391 17.94 32.58 -3.08
CA GLU A 391 18.76 33.40 -2.18
C GLU A 391 18.75 34.90 -2.50
N MET A 392 18.34 35.26 -3.72
CA MET A 392 18.34 36.65 -4.19
C MET A 392 17.17 37.46 -3.61
N GLU A 393 17.41 38.74 -3.31
CA GLU A 393 16.33 39.66 -2.96
C GLU A 393 15.46 39.97 -4.19
N GLU A 394 14.19 40.31 -3.98
CA GLU A 394 13.22 40.56 -5.05
C GLU A 394 13.67 41.66 -6.03
N LYS A 395 14.45 42.63 -5.53
CA LYS A 395 15.05 43.71 -6.34
C LYS A 395 16.15 43.19 -7.27
N ASP A 396 16.92 42.21 -6.83
CA ASP A 396 18.03 41.64 -7.58
C ASP A 396 17.52 40.64 -8.63
N ILE A 397 16.49 39.85 -8.30
CA ILE A 397 15.77 39.01 -9.28
C ILE A 397 15.09 39.92 -10.32
N GLY A 398 14.46 41.00 -9.85
CA GLY A 398 13.84 42.01 -10.71
C GLY A 398 14.86 42.77 -11.58
N ALA A 399 16.07 43.01 -11.10
CA ALA A 399 17.17 43.58 -11.88
C ALA A 399 17.76 42.58 -12.89
N LEU A 400 17.78 41.29 -12.52
CA LEU A 400 18.20 40.18 -13.39
C LEU A 400 17.21 39.99 -14.56
N ILE A 401 15.91 40.19 -14.34
CA ILE A 401 14.82 39.87 -15.27
C ILE A 401 14.09 41.12 -15.85
N ARG A 402 14.39 42.33 -15.34
CA ARG A 402 13.70 43.62 -15.62
C ARG A 402 12.18 43.59 -15.33
N TYR A 403 11.79 43.19 -14.12
CA TYR A 403 10.39 43.22 -13.68
C TYR A 403 10.25 43.49 -12.17
N ALA A 404 9.24 44.25 -11.75
CA ALA A 404 9.03 44.73 -10.38
C ALA A 404 8.29 43.71 -9.47
N PRO A 405 8.40 43.79 -8.13
CA PRO A 405 8.54 42.61 -7.27
C PRO A 405 7.25 42.17 -6.53
N GLY A 406 7.29 40.94 -5.99
CA GLY A 406 6.37 40.52 -4.91
C GLY A 406 6.52 39.07 -4.42
N GLY A 407 7.07 38.90 -3.20
CA GLY A 407 6.73 37.82 -2.25
C GLY A 407 7.91 37.08 -1.58
N ARG A 408 8.10 37.29 -0.25
CA ARG A 408 9.07 36.63 0.69
C ARG A 408 8.64 35.24 1.23
N MET A 409 9.60 34.36 1.60
CA MET A 409 9.85 33.79 2.98
C MET A 409 10.94 32.65 3.03
N PRO A 410 11.44 32.15 4.21
CA PRO A 410 12.86 31.89 4.51
C PRO A 410 13.25 30.41 4.87
N ARG A 411 14.48 30.25 5.39
CA ARG A 411 15.40 29.07 5.49
C ARG A 411 15.44 28.26 6.82
N ASN A 412 15.98 27.02 6.71
CA ASN A 412 17.04 26.30 7.50
C ASN A 412 16.78 25.13 8.51
N ASP A 413 17.70 24.14 8.39
CA ASP A 413 18.50 23.29 9.33
C ASP A 413 17.94 22.29 10.39
N GLY A 414 18.41 21.01 10.31
CA GLY A 414 19.16 20.33 11.40
C GLY A 414 18.67 19.00 12.05
N ASN A 415 19.34 17.88 11.73
CA ASN A 415 19.99 16.82 12.57
C ASN A 415 19.30 15.71 13.46
N PHE A 416 19.40 14.45 12.95
CA PHE A 416 19.75 13.07 13.45
C PHE A 416 19.13 12.46 14.75
N ASN A 417 18.87 11.16 14.98
CA ASN A 417 19.37 9.80 14.58
C ASN A 417 18.22 8.75 14.76
N MET A 418 18.45 7.41 14.75
CA MET A 418 17.55 6.37 15.35
C MET A 418 16.43 5.83 14.42
N GLN A 419 15.44 5.06 14.92
CA GLN A 419 14.14 4.89 14.23
C GLN A 419 13.83 6.20 13.53
N VAL A 420 13.84 6.21 12.19
CA VAL A 420 13.96 7.46 11.46
C VAL A 420 12.59 8.12 11.50
N ASP A 421 12.42 8.97 12.51
CA ASP A 421 11.26 9.82 12.69
C ASP A 421 11.49 11.09 11.87
N LEU A 422 11.17 11.01 10.59
CA LEU A 422 11.25 12.13 9.66
C LEU A 422 10.06 13.06 9.87
N LEU A 423 10.32 14.30 10.27
CA LEU A 423 9.31 15.35 10.34
C LEU A 423 9.32 16.15 9.04
N ILE A 424 8.27 15.97 8.24
CA ILE A 424 8.12 16.61 6.93
C ILE A 424 7.21 17.82 7.04
N THR A 425 7.74 19.00 6.74
CA THR A 425 7.00 20.26 6.71
C THR A 425 6.95 20.78 5.27
N PRO A 426 5.78 20.86 4.62
CA PRO A 426 5.68 21.36 3.26
C PRO A 426 5.81 22.89 3.20
N GLU A 427 6.91 23.38 2.65
CA GLU A 427 7.23 24.81 2.57
C GLU A 427 6.91 25.42 1.19
N PHE A 428 5.63 25.43 0.81
CA PHE A 428 5.19 26.12 -0.40
C PHE A 428 3.74 26.60 -0.32
N ILE A 429 3.43 27.66 -1.06
CA ILE A 429 2.05 28.19 -1.13
C ILE A 429 1.24 27.33 -2.10
N TRP A 430 0.24 26.63 -1.56
CA TRP A 430 -0.68 25.87 -2.38
C TRP A 430 -1.53 26.76 -3.28
N LYS A 431 -1.43 26.52 -4.57
CA LYS A 431 -2.29 27.11 -5.61
C LYS A 431 -2.96 26.00 -6.41
N ASP A 432 -4.28 25.89 -6.32
CA ASP A 432 -5.06 24.79 -6.94
C ASP A 432 -4.82 24.71 -8.46
N ARG A 433 -4.60 25.84 -9.14
CA ARG A 433 -4.27 25.90 -10.58
C ARG A 433 -3.01 25.11 -10.95
N PHE A 434 -2.01 25.08 -10.07
CA PHE A 434 -0.71 24.42 -10.34
C PHE A 434 -0.57 23.07 -9.63
N HIS A 435 -1.11 22.95 -8.42
CA HIS A 435 -0.92 21.78 -7.56
C HIS A 435 -2.10 20.79 -7.60
N GLY A 436 -3.22 21.17 -8.22
CA GLY A 436 -4.40 20.31 -8.27
C GLY A 436 -4.93 19.93 -6.89
N ALA A 437 -5.30 18.66 -6.72
CA ALA A 437 -5.90 18.14 -5.48
C ALA A 437 -4.88 17.57 -4.48
N ALA A 438 -3.77 17.01 -4.96
CA ALA A 438 -2.76 16.34 -4.17
C ALA A 438 -1.40 16.42 -4.87
N GLN A 439 -0.32 16.42 -4.07
CA GLN A 439 1.06 16.40 -4.53
C GLN A 439 1.76 15.17 -3.97
N ARG A 440 2.47 14.42 -4.80
CA ARG A 440 3.12 13.17 -4.43
C ARG A 440 4.62 13.36 -4.36
N TRP A 441 5.24 12.72 -3.36
CA TRP A 441 6.67 12.80 -3.06
C TRP A 441 7.20 11.42 -2.72
N TRP A 442 8.30 11.02 -3.34
CA TRP A 442 9.05 9.83 -3.00
C TRP A 442 10.02 10.15 -1.88
N ILE A 443 9.95 9.39 -0.80
CA ILE A 443 10.94 9.42 0.28
C ILE A 443 11.80 8.17 0.10
N LEU A 444 13.07 8.39 -0.25
CA LEU A 444 14.05 7.34 -0.53
C LEU A 444 15.15 7.39 0.52
N VAL A 445 15.52 6.25 1.08
CA VAL A 445 16.73 6.11 1.88
C VAL A 445 17.75 5.34 1.07
N GLU A 446 18.80 6.03 0.67
CA GLU A 446 19.84 5.52 -0.21
C GLU A 446 21.21 5.48 0.46
N ASP A 447 22.02 4.53 0.01
CA ASP A 447 23.45 4.48 0.27
C ASP A 447 24.20 4.76 -1.03
N SER A 448 24.96 5.87 -1.03
CA SER A 448 25.71 6.29 -2.21
C SER A 448 26.88 5.36 -2.54
N GLU A 449 27.42 4.63 -1.56
CA GLU A 449 28.55 3.73 -1.81
C GLU A 449 28.10 2.44 -2.51
N ASN A 450 26.92 1.93 -2.14
CA ASN A 450 26.38 0.68 -2.67
C ASN A 450 25.36 0.86 -3.81
N ASP A 451 25.03 2.10 -4.18
CA ASP A 451 23.96 2.47 -5.13
C ASP A 451 22.67 1.68 -4.84
N HIS A 452 22.25 1.71 -3.57
CA HIS A 452 21.13 0.92 -3.11
C HIS A 452 20.09 1.72 -2.34
N ILE A 453 18.83 1.49 -2.67
CA ILE A 453 17.68 2.04 -1.93
C ILE A 453 17.26 1.02 -0.87
N TYR A 454 17.46 1.35 0.40
CA TYR A 454 17.03 0.51 1.53
C TYR A 454 15.55 0.69 1.88
N HIS A 455 15.01 1.88 1.64
CA HIS A 455 13.62 2.19 1.93
C HIS A 455 13.06 3.16 0.88
N SER A 456 11.84 2.90 0.43
CA SER A 456 11.10 3.81 -0.45
C SER A 456 9.64 3.89 -0.02
N GLU A 457 9.11 5.10 0.05
CA GLU A 457 7.69 5.35 0.38
C GLU A 457 7.14 6.53 -0.43
N LEU A 458 5.89 6.43 -0.87
CA LEU A 458 5.20 7.48 -1.62
C LEU A 458 4.29 8.29 -0.69
N LEU A 459 4.74 9.47 -0.29
CA LEU A 459 3.99 10.43 0.50
C LEU A 459 3.03 11.25 -0.38
N THR A 460 1.75 11.32 -0.01
CA THR A 460 0.77 12.20 -0.65
C THR A 460 0.41 13.38 0.23
N ILE A 461 0.80 14.59 -0.19
CA ILE A 461 0.53 15.86 0.48
C ILE A 461 -0.74 16.49 -0.11
N THR A 462 -1.70 16.84 0.74
CA THR A 462 -2.94 17.52 0.36
C THR A 462 -2.96 18.96 0.85
N LYS A 463 -3.84 19.80 0.27
CA LYS A 463 -4.02 21.20 0.67
C LYS A 463 -4.25 21.41 2.18
N ARG A 464 -4.93 20.45 2.84
CA ARG A 464 -5.18 20.52 4.30
C ARG A 464 -3.91 20.36 5.12
N MET A 465 -2.97 19.55 4.65
CA MET A 465 -1.74 19.22 5.36
C MET A 465 -0.74 20.39 5.37
N ILE A 466 -0.86 21.35 4.46
CA ILE A 466 0.05 22.51 4.37
C ILE A 466 -0.16 23.52 5.50
N ARG A 467 -1.39 23.62 6.00
CA ARG A 467 -1.72 24.46 7.16
C ARG A 467 -1.76 23.65 8.46
N GLY A 468 -1.50 22.35 8.37
CA GLY A 468 -1.58 21.42 9.48
C GLY A 468 -0.24 21.25 10.19
N GLU A 469 -0.22 20.32 11.14
CA GLU A 469 1.00 19.94 11.84
C GLU A 469 1.98 19.18 10.91
N PRO A 470 3.30 19.26 11.18
CA PRO A 470 4.31 18.49 10.46
C PRO A 470 3.95 17.01 10.38
N GLN A 471 4.19 16.40 9.22
CA GLN A 471 3.90 15.00 9.01
C GLN A 471 5.05 14.16 9.55
N LYS A 472 4.76 13.32 10.55
CA LYS A 472 5.74 12.38 11.08
C LYS A 472 5.70 11.08 10.30
N LEU A 473 6.80 10.74 9.64
CA LEU A 473 7.02 9.46 8.99
C LEU A 473 8.06 8.67 9.78
N SER A 474 7.75 7.41 10.13
CA SER A 474 8.60 6.56 10.96
C SER A 474 8.90 5.26 10.22
N PHE A 475 10.18 5.02 9.90
CA PHE A 475 10.62 3.77 9.28
C PHE A 475 11.95 3.27 9.88
N THR A 476 12.26 2.00 9.61
CA THR A 476 13.47 1.34 10.12
C THR A 476 14.35 0.96 8.93
N VAL A 477 15.64 1.28 9.01
CA VAL A 477 16.63 1.02 7.96
C VAL A 477 17.69 0.08 8.53
N PRO A 478 18.09 -0.99 7.81
CA PRO A 478 19.15 -1.87 8.26
C PRO A 478 20.52 -1.17 8.23
N ILE A 479 21.37 -1.50 9.20
CA ILE A 479 22.79 -1.10 9.23
C ILE A 479 23.60 -2.39 9.10
N PHE A 480 24.52 -2.41 8.14
CA PHE A 480 25.39 -3.56 7.86
C PHE A 480 26.80 -3.31 8.41
N GLU A 481 27.54 -4.37 8.71
CA GLU A 481 28.97 -4.29 9.00
C GLU A 481 29.79 -4.66 7.75
N PRO A 482 30.81 -3.89 7.36
CA PRO A 482 31.29 -2.66 8.00
C PRO A 482 30.28 -1.50 7.85
N HIS A 483 30.17 -0.67 8.88
CA HIS A 483 29.18 0.41 8.89
C HIS A 483 29.52 1.47 7.83
N PRO A 484 28.55 1.89 7.01
CA PRO A 484 28.76 3.00 6.10
C PRO A 484 29.03 4.28 6.91
N PRO A 485 29.69 5.30 6.34
CA PRO A 485 29.90 6.57 7.04
C PRO A 485 28.59 7.35 7.23
N GLN A 486 27.68 7.25 6.26
CA GLN A 486 26.39 7.92 6.26
C GLN A 486 25.38 7.27 5.31
N TYR A 487 24.09 7.45 5.60
CA TYR A 487 22.99 7.26 4.64
C TYR A 487 22.44 8.59 4.17
N TYR A 488 21.63 8.56 3.12
CA TYR A 488 20.98 9.73 2.58
C TYR A 488 19.48 9.53 2.53
N ILE A 489 18.73 10.50 3.00
CA ILE A 489 17.30 10.60 2.80
C ILE A 489 17.07 11.61 1.68
N ARG A 490 16.45 11.16 0.60
CA ARG A 490 16.06 12.01 -0.51
C ARG A 490 14.54 12.08 -0.61
N ALA A 491 14.00 13.28 -0.53
CA ALA A 491 12.60 13.56 -0.80
C ALA A 491 12.49 14.16 -2.20
N VAL A 492 11.92 13.42 -3.16
CA VAL A 492 11.82 13.85 -4.56
C VAL A 492 10.36 13.97 -4.96
N SER A 493 9.96 15.10 -5.54
CA SER A 493 8.61 15.25 -6.06
C SER A 493 8.35 14.24 -7.17
N ASP A 494 7.15 13.69 -7.24
CA ASP A 494 6.76 12.77 -8.32
C ASP A 494 6.52 13.51 -9.65
N SER A 495 6.21 14.81 -9.62
CA SER A 495 5.66 15.55 -10.77
C SER A 495 6.38 16.87 -11.11
N TRP A 496 7.24 17.36 -10.21
CA TRP A 496 7.98 18.60 -10.41
C TRP A 496 9.46 18.30 -10.71
N LEU A 497 9.97 18.92 -11.79
CA LEU A 497 11.39 18.88 -12.14
C LEU A 497 12.19 19.73 -11.16
N ARG A 498 13.37 19.21 -10.74
CA ARG A 498 14.29 19.84 -9.76
C ARG A 498 13.64 20.24 -8.43
N ALA A 499 12.53 19.58 -8.06
CA ALA A 499 11.94 19.69 -6.74
C ALA A 499 12.36 18.46 -5.92
N GLU A 500 13.52 18.57 -5.29
CA GLU A 500 14.06 17.57 -4.39
C GLU A 500 14.62 18.22 -3.13
N SER A 501 14.72 17.43 -2.07
CA SER A 501 15.37 17.83 -0.82
C SER A 501 16.17 16.64 -0.33
N PHE A 502 17.33 16.93 0.23
CA PHE A 502 18.30 15.93 0.61
C PHE A 502 18.74 16.16 2.05
N TYR A 503 18.86 15.07 2.79
CA TYR A 503 19.22 15.07 4.18
C TYR A 503 20.18 13.91 4.47
N THR A 504 21.34 14.17 5.03
CA THR A 504 22.32 13.12 5.37
C THR A 504 21.98 12.50 6.72
N ILE A 505 22.29 11.22 6.93
CA ILE A 505 22.29 10.48 8.22
C ILE A 505 23.74 10.06 8.54
N SER A 506 24.46 10.73 9.45
CA SER A 506 25.88 10.46 9.73
C SER A 506 26.02 9.48 10.88
N PHE A 507 26.88 8.48 10.70
CA PHE A 507 27.14 7.43 11.69
C PHE A 507 28.43 7.62 12.48
N HIS A 508 29.15 8.74 12.31
CA HIS A 508 30.44 8.97 12.98
C HIS A 508 30.39 8.91 14.52
N ASN A 509 29.26 9.28 15.12
CA ASN A 509 29.05 9.22 16.57
C ASN A 509 28.00 8.17 16.97
N LEU A 510 27.71 7.21 16.09
CA LEU A 510 26.70 6.19 16.37
C LEU A 510 27.33 5.10 17.26
N ALA A 511 26.99 5.14 18.54
CA ALA A 511 27.23 4.02 19.44
C ALA A 511 26.15 2.96 19.20
N LEU A 512 26.49 1.91 18.46
CA LEU A 512 25.62 0.74 18.34
C LEU A 512 25.57 0.01 19.69
N PRO A 513 24.40 -0.47 20.14
CA PRO A 513 24.30 -1.31 21.32
C PRO A 513 25.18 -2.56 21.16
N GLU A 514 25.86 -2.99 22.22
CA GLU A 514 26.60 -4.26 22.18
C GLU A 514 25.66 -5.42 21.85
N THR A 515 26.04 -6.25 20.89
CA THR A 515 25.32 -7.45 20.46
C THR A 515 25.47 -8.59 21.47
N ARG A 516 25.19 -8.35 22.75
CA ARG A 516 25.14 -9.41 23.78
C ARG A 516 23.73 -9.94 23.94
N THR A 517 23.26 -10.73 22.99
CA THR A 517 22.06 -11.55 23.23
C THR A 517 22.45 -12.75 24.07
N SER A 518 22.29 -12.66 25.40
CA SER A 518 22.47 -13.80 26.29
C SER A 518 21.20 -14.66 26.28
N HIS A 519 21.14 -15.61 25.35
CA HIS A 519 20.09 -16.63 25.37
C HIS A 519 20.56 -17.87 26.13
N THR A 520 19.74 -18.33 27.06
CA THR A 520 19.93 -19.61 27.76
C THR A 520 19.58 -20.74 26.80
N GLU A 521 20.49 -21.69 26.64
CA GLU A 521 20.20 -22.91 25.90
C GLU A 521 19.23 -23.79 26.68
N LEU A 522 18.25 -24.36 25.96
CA LEU A 522 17.37 -25.37 26.53
C LEU A 522 18.15 -26.67 26.62
N LEU A 523 18.33 -27.15 27.85
CA LEU A 523 19.02 -28.41 28.10
C LEU A 523 18.08 -29.59 27.80
N ASP A 524 18.62 -30.65 27.20
CA ASP A 524 17.89 -31.90 26.98
C ASP A 524 17.80 -32.70 28.29
N ILE A 525 16.89 -32.28 29.17
CA ILE A 525 16.64 -32.88 30.47
C ILE A 525 15.39 -33.75 30.38
N LYS A 526 15.41 -34.91 31.05
CA LYS A 526 14.21 -35.73 31.21
C LYS A 526 13.08 -34.90 31.85
N PRO A 527 11.87 -34.87 31.26
CA PRO A 527 10.75 -34.12 31.80
C PRO A 527 10.51 -34.45 33.26
N LEU A 528 10.37 -33.42 34.10
CA LEU A 528 10.18 -33.61 35.54
C LEU A 528 8.73 -34.01 35.83
N PRO A 529 8.46 -35.11 36.55
CA PRO A 529 7.09 -35.47 36.92
C PRO A 529 6.54 -34.53 38.00
N VAL A 530 5.22 -34.37 38.05
CA VAL A 530 4.56 -33.52 39.07
C VAL A 530 4.81 -34.02 40.50
N THR A 531 5.07 -35.33 40.67
CA THR A 531 5.46 -35.95 41.95
C THR A 531 6.75 -35.39 42.55
N SER A 532 7.56 -34.65 41.78
CA SER A 532 8.72 -33.94 42.30
C SER A 532 8.39 -32.79 43.26
N LEU A 533 7.12 -32.36 43.34
CA LEU A 533 6.66 -31.38 44.34
C LEU A 533 6.69 -31.92 45.77
N SER A 534 6.66 -33.25 45.95
CA SER A 534 6.72 -33.94 47.25
C SER A 534 5.62 -33.52 48.23
N ASN A 535 4.46 -33.12 47.71
CA ASN A 535 3.29 -32.71 48.50
C ASN A 535 2.01 -33.05 47.74
N ASN A 536 1.25 -34.03 48.23
CA ASN A 536 0.01 -34.50 47.61
C ASN A 536 -1.02 -33.38 47.36
N THR A 537 -1.06 -32.34 48.20
CA THR A 537 -1.96 -31.20 47.99
C THR A 537 -1.53 -30.31 46.82
N TYR A 538 -0.23 -30.21 46.55
CA TYR A 538 0.31 -29.42 45.45
C TYR A 538 0.27 -30.19 44.13
N GLU A 539 0.47 -31.51 44.21
CA GLU A 539 0.35 -32.40 43.05
C GLU A 539 -1.07 -32.41 42.48
N ALA A 540 -2.09 -32.36 43.35
CA ALA A 540 -3.50 -32.30 42.96
C ALA A 540 -3.90 -31.00 42.23
N LEU A 541 -3.07 -29.95 42.25
CA LEU A 541 -3.33 -28.67 41.58
C LEU A 541 -3.14 -28.74 40.05
N TYR A 542 -2.45 -29.76 39.55
CA TYR A 542 -2.01 -29.85 38.16
C TYR A 542 -2.64 -31.06 37.45
N ASN A 543 -3.21 -30.82 36.26
CA ASN A 543 -3.90 -31.84 35.46
C ASN A 543 -2.98 -32.55 34.45
N PHE A 544 -1.67 -32.32 34.51
CA PHE A 544 -0.68 -32.91 33.61
C PHE A 544 0.30 -33.79 34.41
N SER A 545 0.96 -34.74 33.74
CA SER A 545 1.86 -35.70 34.41
C SER A 545 3.30 -35.18 34.57
N HIS A 546 3.79 -34.38 33.60
CA HIS A 546 5.16 -33.88 33.56
C HIS A 546 5.19 -32.39 33.22
N PHE A 547 6.11 -31.66 33.82
CA PHE A 547 6.43 -30.28 33.47
C PHE A 547 7.06 -30.21 32.08
N ASN A 548 6.83 -29.09 31.38
CA ASN A 548 7.46 -28.87 30.08
C ASN A 548 9.00 -28.68 30.22
N PRO A 549 9.79 -28.73 29.13
CA PRO A 549 11.24 -28.63 29.21
C PRO A 549 11.75 -27.35 29.88
N ILE A 550 11.11 -26.20 29.60
CA ILE A 550 11.46 -24.90 30.20
C ILE A 550 11.20 -24.93 31.71
N GLN A 551 10.01 -25.39 32.11
CA GLN A 551 9.62 -25.52 33.53
C GLN A 551 10.55 -26.50 34.25
N THR A 552 10.91 -27.61 33.62
CA THR A 552 11.83 -28.62 34.17
C THR A 552 13.21 -28.02 34.47
N GLN A 553 13.77 -27.25 33.54
CA GLN A 553 15.09 -26.62 33.72
C GLN A 553 15.08 -25.54 34.81
N VAL A 554 13.98 -24.79 34.94
CA VAL A 554 13.88 -23.68 35.91
C VAL A 554 13.37 -24.15 37.28
N PHE A 555 12.79 -25.36 37.37
CA PHE A 555 12.12 -25.91 38.56
C PHE A 555 12.98 -25.83 39.83
N HIS A 556 14.24 -26.27 39.76
CA HIS A 556 15.12 -26.34 40.93
C HIS A 556 15.32 -24.95 41.56
N ILE A 557 15.58 -23.93 40.74
CA ILE A 557 15.79 -22.57 41.22
C ILE A 557 14.48 -21.97 41.78
N LEU A 558 13.35 -22.19 41.13
CA LEU A 558 12.06 -21.66 41.60
C LEU A 558 11.57 -22.32 42.90
N TYR A 559 11.66 -23.65 43.00
CA TYR A 559 11.02 -24.41 44.07
C TYR A 559 11.96 -24.79 45.24
N HIS A 560 13.27 -24.96 45.01
CA HIS A 560 14.21 -25.34 46.07
C HIS A 560 15.09 -24.21 46.58
N THR A 561 15.24 -23.12 45.84
CA THR A 561 16.04 -21.96 46.23
C THR A 561 15.17 -20.72 46.42
N ASP A 562 15.70 -19.72 47.12
CA ASP A 562 15.04 -18.42 47.34
C ASP A 562 15.70 -17.30 46.51
N ASN A 563 16.47 -17.66 45.47
CA ASN A 563 17.09 -16.72 44.55
C ASN A 563 16.06 -15.94 43.73
N ASN A 564 16.40 -14.71 43.38
CA ASN A 564 15.65 -13.93 42.40
C ASN A 564 15.77 -14.57 41.02
N VAL A 565 14.69 -14.55 40.23
CA VAL A 565 14.64 -15.21 38.92
C VAL A 565 14.11 -14.24 37.86
N LEU A 566 14.75 -14.24 36.69
CA LEU A 566 14.19 -13.64 35.48
C LEU A 566 13.99 -14.75 34.44
N LEU A 567 12.73 -15.02 34.08
CA LEU A 567 12.34 -16.01 33.09
C LEU A 567 11.81 -15.33 31.82
N GLY A 568 12.68 -15.18 30.82
CA GLY A 568 12.34 -14.82 29.45
C GLY A 568 12.01 -16.08 28.64
N ALA A 569 10.74 -16.27 28.30
CA ALA A 569 10.30 -17.39 27.46
C ALA A 569 9.10 -16.99 26.59
N PRO A 570 8.94 -17.55 25.37
CA PRO A 570 7.81 -17.23 24.50
C PRO A 570 6.44 -17.35 25.19
N THR A 571 5.46 -16.60 24.69
CA THR A 571 4.06 -16.75 25.14
C THR A 571 3.58 -18.17 24.81
N GLY A 572 2.95 -18.82 25.78
CA GLY A 572 2.57 -20.24 25.71
C GLY A 572 3.57 -21.22 26.35
N SER A 573 4.76 -20.77 26.76
CA SER A 573 5.75 -21.63 27.42
C SER A 573 5.46 -22.00 28.88
N GLY A 574 4.27 -21.64 29.40
CA GLY A 574 3.83 -22.02 30.75
C GLY A 574 4.44 -21.20 31.89
N LYS A 575 4.76 -19.92 31.65
CA LYS A 575 5.32 -18.98 32.65
C LYS A 575 4.46 -18.82 33.91
N THR A 576 3.14 -18.93 33.77
CA THR A 576 2.20 -18.87 34.91
C THR A 576 2.49 -19.96 35.94
N ILE A 577 2.81 -21.18 35.49
CA ILE A 577 3.15 -22.29 36.39
C ILE A 577 4.50 -22.01 37.08
N SER A 578 5.45 -21.37 36.41
CA SER A 578 6.70 -20.93 37.03
C SER A 578 6.48 -19.91 38.15
N ALA A 579 5.51 -18.99 38.01
CA ALA A 579 5.09 -18.11 39.10
C ALA A 579 4.50 -18.90 40.27
N GLU A 580 3.64 -19.88 40.00
CA GLU A 580 3.03 -20.73 41.03
C GLU A 580 4.06 -21.51 41.83
N LEU A 581 5.09 -22.08 41.18
CA LEU A 581 6.17 -22.79 41.86
C LEU A 581 6.89 -21.89 42.89
N ALA A 582 7.11 -20.61 42.56
CA ALA A 582 7.68 -19.65 43.49
C ALA A 582 6.73 -19.33 44.67
N MET A 583 5.41 -19.27 44.42
CA MET A 583 4.41 -19.09 45.48
C MET A 583 4.38 -20.27 46.45
N LEU A 584 4.36 -21.50 45.93
CA LEU A 584 4.36 -22.73 46.73
C LEU A 584 5.59 -22.81 47.64
N ARG A 585 6.76 -22.39 47.12
CA ARG A 585 7.99 -22.28 47.92
C ARG A 585 7.81 -21.32 49.11
N LEU A 586 7.29 -20.10 48.87
CA LEU A 586 7.07 -19.13 49.95
C LEU A 586 6.11 -19.67 51.01
N PHE A 587 5.02 -20.32 50.59
CA PHE A 587 4.04 -20.89 51.54
C PHE A 587 4.64 -21.96 52.44
N ASN A 588 5.63 -22.72 51.95
CA ASN A 588 6.35 -23.72 52.73
C ASN A 588 7.39 -23.12 53.68
N THR A 589 8.15 -22.11 53.24
CA THR A 589 9.27 -21.56 54.04
C THR A 589 8.88 -20.42 54.96
N GLN A 590 7.94 -19.58 54.54
CA GLN A 590 7.55 -18.35 55.22
C GLN A 590 6.02 -18.16 55.14
N PRO A 591 5.22 -18.96 55.88
CA PRO A 591 3.76 -18.94 55.79
C PRO A 591 3.11 -17.62 56.23
N ASP A 592 3.82 -16.80 57.03
CA ASP A 592 3.36 -15.48 57.51
C ASP A 592 3.60 -14.34 56.50
N MET A 593 4.30 -14.61 55.40
CA MET A 593 4.68 -13.61 54.40
C MET A 593 3.70 -13.62 53.21
N LYS A 594 3.52 -12.44 52.62
CA LYS A 594 2.55 -12.22 51.54
C LYS A 594 3.22 -12.29 50.16
N VAL A 595 2.45 -12.79 49.19
CA VAL A 595 2.80 -12.81 47.76
C VAL A 595 2.14 -11.63 47.06
N ILE A 596 2.90 -10.94 46.22
CA ILE A 596 2.37 -9.91 45.33
C ILE A 596 2.58 -10.32 43.89
N TYR A 597 1.50 -10.35 43.13
CA TYR A 597 1.52 -10.51 41.68
C TYR A 597 1.15 -9.21 40.99
N ILE A 598 2.08 -8.65 40.24
CA ILE A 598 1.86 -7.46 39.42
C ILE A 598 1.64 -7.89 37.98
N ALA A 599 0.45 -7.59 37.45
CA ALA A 599 0.14 -7.76 36.04
C ALA A 599 -0.02 -6.39 35.36
N PRO A 600 0.45 -6.21 34.13
CA PRO A 600 0.38 -4.91 33.43
C PRO A 600 -1.07 -4.47 33.14
N LEU A 601 -2.01 -5.43 33.11
CA LEU A 601 -3.34 -5.24 32.53
C LEU A 601 -4.42 -5.80 33.44
N LYS A 602 -5.49 -5.02 33.63
CA LYS A 602 -6.65 -5.42 34.44
C LYS A 602 -7.30 -6.72 33.95
N ALA A 603 -7.24 -6.98 32.64
CA ALA A 603 -7.79 -8.20 32.08
C ALA A 603 -7.02 -9.45 32.56
N ILE A 604 -5.68 -9.39 32.56
CA ILE A 604 -4.82 -10.45 33.08
C ILE A 604 -5.05 -10.63 34.58
N VAL A 605 -5.20 -9.53 35.34
CA VAL A 605 -5.56 -9.59 36.78
C VAL A 605 -6.85 -10.37 36.99
N ARG A 606 -7.92 -10.06 36.23
CA ARG A 606 -9.22 -10.74 36.36
C ARG A 606 -9.17 -12.20 35.96
N GLU A 607 -8.47 -12.51 34.87
CA GLU A 607 -8.25 -13.89 34.42
C GLU A 607 -7.55 -14.71 35.51
N ARG A 608 -6.43 -14.18 36.06
CA ARG A 608 -5.67 -14.83 37.13
C ARG A 608 -6.46 -14.93 38.43
N MET A 609 -7.23 -13.91 38.79
CA MET A 609 -8.14 -13.97 39.94
C MET A 609 -9.15 -15.11 39.80
N ASN A 610 -9.72 -15.31 38.60
CA ASN A 610 -10.70 -16.36 38.38
C ASN A 610 -10.09 -17.77 38.37
N ASP A 611 -8.91 -17.93 37.76
CA ASP A 611 -8.18 -19.21 37.74
C ASP A 611 -7.68 -19.59 39.14
N TRP A 612 -6.85 -18.75 39.76
CA TRP A 612 -6.22 -19.07 41.04
C TRP A 612 -7.20 -19.13 42.20
N ARG A 613 -8.31 -18.37 42.19
CA ARG A 613 -9.34 -18.48 43.24
C ARG A 613 -9.93 -19.89 43.31
N LYS A 614 -10.18 -20.52 42.15
CA LYS A 614 -10.76 -21.86 42.06
C LYS A 614 -9.70 -22.95 42.25
N ARG A 615 -8.57 -22.82 41.56
CA ARG A 615 -7.57 -23.89 41.47
C ARG A 615 -6.61 -23.90 42.65
N LEU A 616 -6.06 -22.75 43.03
CA LEU A 616 -4.92 -22.66 43.96
C LEU A 616 -5.38 -22.27 45.37
N VAL A 617 -6.07 -21.15 45.50
CA VAL A 617 -6.40 -20.51 46.78
C VAL A 617 -7.43 -21.33 47.56
N SER A 618 -8.50 -21.79 46.91
CA SER A 618 -9.55 -22.59 47.55
C SER A 618 -9.05 -23.97 48.02
N GLN A 619 -8.09 -24.57 47.33
CA GLN A 619 -7.56 -25.90 47.68
C GLN A 619 -6.50 -25.83 48.78
N LEU A 620 -5.75 -24.71 48.85
CA LEU A 620 -4.71 -24.50 49.84
C LEU A 620 -5.19 -23.80 51.12
N GLY A 621 -6.47 -23.43 51.20
CA GLY A 621 -7.04 -22.71 52.36
C GLY A 621 -6.44 -21.31 52.57
N LYS A 622 -6.04 -20.65 51.48
CA LYS A 622 -5.41 -19.32 51.48
C LYS A 622 -6.43 -18.24 51.13
N GLU A 623 -6.10 -16.98 51.38
CA GLU A 623 -6.92 -15.84 50.96
C GLU A 623 -6.26 -15.01 49.86
N MET A 624 -7.04 -14.62 48.85
CA MET A 624 -6.57 -13.83 47.71
C MET A 624 -7.45 -12.62 47.43
N VAL A 625 -6.80 -11.48 47.17
CA VAL A 625 -7.45 -10.19 46.99
C VAL A 625 -6.98 -9.50 45.70
N GLU A 626 -7.94 -8.94 44.98
CA GLU A 626 -7.71 -8.07 43.82
C GLU A 626 -7.50 -6.62 44.28
N MET A 627 -6.54 -5.94 43.65
CA MET A 627 -6.26 -4.53 43.92
C MET A 627 -5.99 -3.76 42.63
N THR A 628 -7.06 -3.24 42.02
CA THR A 628 -7.00 -2.50 40.74
C THR A 628 -7.48 -1.05 40.92
N GLY A 629 -7.41 -0.25 39.86
CA GLY A 629 -7.89 1.14 39.89
C GLY A 629 -9.39 1.28 40.22
N ASP A 630 -10.19 0.24 39.95
CA ASP A 630 -11.65 0.26 40.10
C ASP A 630 -12.13 -0.37 41.43
N TYR A 631 -11.25 -1.10 42.11
CA TYR A 631 -11.58 -1.84 43.33
C TYR A 631 -10.45 -1.72 44.36
N THR A 632 -10.71 -1.02 45.46
CA THR A 632 -9.87 -1.05 46.66
C THR A 632 -10.52 -1.93 47.71
N PRO A 633 -9.92 -3.08 48.05
CA PRO A 633 -10.40 -3.93 49.13
C PRO A 633 -10.26 -3.22 50.48
N ASP A 634 -11.09 -3.63 51.45
CA ASP A 634 -11.01 -3.14 52.82
C ASP A 634 -9.67 -3.48 53.47
N LEU A 635 -9.23 -2.64 54.42
CA LEU A 635 -7.95 -2.82 55.13
C LEU A 635 -7.87 -4.20 55.81
N MET A 636 -8.98 -4.70 56.35
CA MET A 636 -9.05 -6.02 56.96
C MET A 636 -8.77 -7.14 55.96
N ALA A 637 -9.34 -7.04 54.74
CA ALA A 637 -9.10 -8.02 53.68
C ALA A 637 -7.64 -8.00 53.18
N LEU A 638 -7.00 -6.83 53.14
CA LEU A 638 -5.56 -6.74 52.80
C LEU A 638 -4.66 -7.35 53.89
N LEU A 639 -5.05 -7.19 55.16
CA LEU A 639 -4.32 -7.76 56.28
C LEU A 639 -4.46 -9.28 56.36
N SER A 640 -5.63 -9.84 56.00
CA SER A 640 -5.86 -11.30 55.96
C SER A 640 -5.34 -11.99 54.70
N ALA A 641 -5.24 -11.29 53.56
CA ALA A 641 -4.82 -11.89 52.29
C ALA A 641 -3.39 -12.45 52.27
N ASP A 642 -3.21 -13.69 51.83
CA ASP A 642 -1.89 -14.28 51.55
C ASP A 642 -1.36 -13.86 50.17
N VAL A 643 -2.26 -13.70 49.19
CA VAL A 643 -1.94 -13.35 47.80
C VAL A 643 -2.64 -12.07 47.38
N ILE A 644 -1.88 -11.09 46.88
CA ILE A 644 -2.40 -9.83 46.39
C ILE A 644 -2.09 -9.71 44.90
N ILE A 645 -3.13 -9.64 44.06
CA ILE A 645 -2.98 -9.38 42.62
C ILE A 645 -3.29 -7.91 42.35
N ALA A 646 -2.33 -7.16 41.80
CA ALA A 646 -2.47 -5.73 41.62
C ALA A 646 -1.96 -5.22 40.26
N THR A 647 -2.45 -4.05 39.85
CA THR A 647 -1.81 -3.29 38.75
C THR A 647 -0.65 -2.44 39.28
N PRO A 648 0.35 -2.11 38.44
CA PRO A 648 1.50 -1.32 38.86
C PRO A 648 1.12 0.02 39.49
N GLU A 649 0.12 0.70 38.93
CA GLU A 649 -0.28 2.03 39.42
C GLU A 649 -0.82 1.98 40.84
N LYS A 650 -1.56 0.91 41.14
CA LYS A 650 -2.23 0.76 42.42
C LYS A 650 -1.23 0.35 43.50
N TRP A 651 -0.33 -0.57 43.17
CA TRP A 651 0.73 -0.98 44.08
C TRP A 651 1.75 0.14 44.34
N ASP A 652 2.09 0.95 43.32
CA ASP A 652 2.93 2.15 43.50
C ASP A 652 2.28 3.13 44.48
N GLY A 653 1.01 3.48 44.29
CA GLY A 653 0.31 4.41 45.17
C GLY A 653 0.26 3.94 46.64
N ILE A 654 0.26 2.63 46.86
CA ILE A 654 0.16 2.03 48.18
C ILE A 654 1.51 1.92 48.88
N SER A 655 2.55 1.57 48.13
CA SER A 655 3.91 1.39 48.64
C SER A 655 4.62 2.71 48.96
N ARG A 656 4.12 3.87 48.53
CA ARG A 656 4.67 5.19 48.91
C ARG A 656 4.66 5.44 50.42
N ASN A 657 3.60 5.04 51.12
CA ASN A 657 3.47 5.19 52.58
C ASN A 657 3.66 3.84 53.29
N TRP A 658 4.75 3.14 52.96
CA TRP A 658 5.03 1.81 53.50
C TRP A 658 5.27 1.81 55.02
N HIS A 659 5.82 2.88 55.59
CA HIS A 659 6.03 3.01 57.04
C HIS A 659 4.75 2.87 57.88
N SER A 660 3.61 3.34 57.35
CA SER A 660 2.32 3.26 58.05
C SER A 660 1.53 1.99 57.71
N ARG A 661 2.10 1.07 56.89
CA ARG A 661 1.38 -0.07 56.29
C ARG A 661 2.17 -1.37 56.48
N SER A 662 1.92 -2.05 57.60
CA SER A 662 2.61 -3.28 57.98
C SER A 662 2.50 -4.43 56.95
N TYR A 663 1.46 -4.46 56.13
CA TYR A 663 1.31 -5.46 55.06
C TYR A 663 2.30 -5.27 53.90
N VAL A 664 2.79 -4.05 53.65
CA VAL A 664 3.81 -3.77 52.63
C VAL A 664 5.17 -4.28 53.10
N THR A 665 5.46 -4.20 54.40
CA THR A 665 6.69 -4.74 55.01
C THR A 665 6.67 -6.26 55.21
N LYS A 666 5.51 -6.91 55.05
CA LYS A 666 5.34 -8.38 55.15
C LYS A 666 5.38 -9.10 53.79
N VAL A 667 5.82 -8.43 52.74
CA VAL A 667 5.93 -9.02 51.41
C VAL A 667 7.18 -9.89 51.35
N GLY A 668 7.03 -11.17 51.04
CA GLY A 668 8.16 -12.12 50.90
C GLY A 668 8.49 -12.44 49.45
N LEU A 669 7.50 -12.38 48.56
CA LEU A 669 7.64 -12.66 47.14
C LEU A 669 6.92 -11.61 46.30
N MET A 670 7.62 -11.11 45.29
CA MET A 670 7.06 -10.22 44.29
C MET A 670 7.25 -10.81 42.89
N ILE A 671 6.15 -11.13 42.24
CA ILE A 671 6.10 -11.63 40.86
C ILE A 671 5.68 -10.50 39.92
N LEU A 672 6.46 -10.29 38.88
CA LEU A 672 6.24 -9.27 37.85
C LEU A 672 5.94 -10.00 36.54
N ASP A 673 4.69 -10.00 36.13
CA ASP A 673 4.28 -10.62 34.87
C ASP A 673 4.45 -9.65 33.69
N GLU A 674 4.81 -10.18 32.53
CA GLU A 674 5.05 -9.44 31.28
C GLU A 674 6.00 -8.23 31.45
N ILE A 675 7.13 -8.44 32.15
CA ILE A 675 8.07 -7.37 32.52
C ILE A 675 8.76 -6.69 31.33
N HIS A 676 8.83 -7.32 30.15
CA HIS A 676 9.31 -6.69 28.91
C HIS A 676 8.50 -5.46 28.49
N LEU A 677 7.30 -5.26 29.04
CA LEU A 677 6.48 -4.08 28.78
C LEU A 677 7.05 -2.78 29.38
N LEU A 678 8.11 -2.84 30.19
CA LEU A 678 8.81 -1.68 30.77
C LEU A 678 9.32 -0.67 29.72
N GLY A 679 9.65 -1.11 28.50
CA GLY A 679 10.10 -0.24 27.40
C GLY A 679 9.05 0.00 26.32
N ALA A 680 7.80 -0.42 26.55
CA ALA A 680 6.81 -0.50 25.49
C ALA A 680 5.98 0.76 25.32
N ASP A 681 6.15 1.41 24.17
CA ASP A 681 5.16 2.30 23.65
C ASP A 681 3.81 1.53 23.43
N ARG A 682 2.68 1.99 24.01
CA ARG A 682 1.29 1.46 24.14
C ARG A 682 0.75 0.55 23.05
N GLY A 683 1.25 0.63 21.83
CA GLY A 683 0.71 -0.14 20.72
C GLY A 683 1.00 -1.66 20.81
N PRO A 684 2.25 -2.09 21.00
CA PRO A 684 2.63 -3.46 21.34
C PRO A 684 2.00 -4.03 22.60
N ILE A 685 1.60 -3.19 23.56
CA ILE A 685 0.84 -3.66 24.73
C ILE A 685 -0.56 -4.11 24.30
N LEU A 686 -1.23 -3.35 23.42
CA LEU A 686 -2.51 -3.75 22.81
C LEU A 686 -2.37 -4.98 21.92
N GLU A 687 -1.28 -5.07 21.16
CA GLU A 687 -0.92 -6.22 20.33
C GLU A 687 -0.72 -7.49 21.19
N GLN A 688 -0.05 -7.37 22.35
CA GLN A 688 0.09 -8.46 23.31
C GLN A 688 -1.21 -8.82 24.04
N ILE A 689 -2.07 -7.85 24.40
CA ILE A 689 -3.40 -8.13 25.00
C ILE A 689 -4.26 -8.94 24.04
N VAL A 690 -4.26 -8.56 22.76
CA VAL A 690 -5.02 -9.27 21.73
C VAL A 690 -4.50 -10.71 21.61
N CYS A 691 -3.20 -10.95 21.76
CA CYS A 691 -2.64 -12.30 21.83
C CYS A 691 -3.03 -13.10 23.10
N VAL A 692 -3.45 -12.43 24.19
CA VAL A 692 -3.82 -13.07 25.47
C VAL A 692 -5.31 -13.43 25.55
N TRP A 693 -6.19 -12.75 24.81
CA TRP A 693 -7.64 -13.02 24.80
C TRP A 693 -8.11 -14.07 23.79
N VAL A 694 -7.16 -14.68 23.07
CA VAL A 694 -7.42 -15.83 22.21
C VAL A 694 -7.30 -17.10 23.06
N PRO A 695 -8.31 -17.99 23.10
CA PRO A 695 -8.13 -19.32 23.67
C PRO A 695 -7.11 -20.05 22.79
N SER A 696 -5.89 -20.26 23.31
CA SER A 696 -4.85 -21.18 22.81
C SER A 696 -4.86 -21.47 21.31
N ASP A 697 -4.88 -20.45 20.44
CA ASP A 697 -4.69 -20.56 18.97
C ASP A 697 -4.68 -19.15 18.35
N PHE A 698 -3.62 -18.33 18.54
CA PHE A 698 -3.12 -17.28 17.60
C PHE A 698 -2.16 -16.28 18.29
N ILE A 699 -1.06 -15.92 17.61
CA ILE A 699 -0.20 -14.77 17.93
C ILE A 699 0.04 -13.96 16.65
N TRP A 700 -0.14 -12.64 16.73
CA TRP A 700 0.19 -11.68 15.68
C TRP A 700 1.62 -11.13 15.84
N GLY A 701 2.26 -10.88 14.70
CA GLY A 701 3.53 -10.19 14.57
C GLY A 701 3.37 -8.67 14.53
N ASP A 702 4.42 -8.00 15.01
CA ASP A 702 4.55 -6.57 15.25
C ASP A 702 4.23 -5.68 14.04
N ARG A 703 3.30 -4.73 14.22
CA ARG A 703 3.45 -3.32 13.79
C ARG A 703 2.21 -2.52 14.19
N LEU A 704 2.32 -1.77 15.30
CA LEU A 704 1.68 -0.46 15.46
C LEU A 704 2.17 0.27 16.73
N ARG A 705 3.08 1.26 16.62
CA ARG A 705 3.35 2.36 17.59
C ARG A 705 3.41 3.65 16.76
N ARG A 706 2.91 4.85 17.09
CA ARG A 706 2.14 5.53 18.17
C ARG A 706 1.88 7.00 17.62
N PRO A 707 1.52 8.06 18.40
CA PRO A 707 0.21 8.48 18.93
C PRO A 707 -0.27 9.88 18.44
N LEU A 708 -1.57 10.18 18.59
CA LEU A 708 -2.10 11.57 18.64
C LEU A 708 -2.02 12.07 20.10
N MET A 709 -1.17 13.07 20.38
CA MET A 709 -1.26 13.93 21.56
C MET A 709 -1.92 15.24 21.12
N ILE A 710 -3.17 15.46 21.52
CA ILE A 710 -3.81 16.78 21.44
C ILE A 710 -3.51 17.51 22.75
N ASN A 711 -2.91 18.70 22.60
CA ASN A 711 -2.83 19.73 23.62
C ASN A 711 -4.21 20.02 24.24
N LEU A 712 -4.35 19.88 25.57
CA LEU A 712 -5.41 20.55 26.31
C LEU A 712 -4.85 21.12 27.61
N VAL A 713 -4.23 22.30 27.48
CA VAL A 713 -3.99 23.24 28.58
C VAL A 713 -4.68 24.54 28.18
N LEU A 714 -5.49 25.07 29.13
CA LEU A 714 -6.30 26.29 29.09
C LEU A 714 -7.71 26.17 28.48
N LEU A 715 -8.69 25.84 29.33
CA LEU A 715 -9.94 26.61 29.47
C LEU A 715 -10.50 26.38 30.88
N THR A 716 -9.95 27.09 31.85
CA THR A 716 -10.65 27.41 33.10
C THR A 716 -11.55 28.62 32.84
N ASN A 717 -12.85 28.40 32.56
CA ASN A 717 -13.89 29.36 32.93
C ASN A 717 -15.27 28.68 33.03
N PRO A 718 -16.10 28.97 34.06
CA PRO A 718 -17.15 28.05 34.51
C PRO A 718 -18.56 28.55 34.18
N TRP A 719 -19.05 28.47 32.93
CA TRP A 719 -20.46 28.77 32.63
C TRP A 719 -20.99 27.99 31.42
N ASN A 720 -21.54 26.79 31.67
CA ASN A 720 -22.77 26.25 31.07
C ASN A 720 -22.95 24.77 31.41
N SER A 721 -23.48 24.53 32.60
CA SER A 721 -23.98 23.22 33.05
C SER A 721 -25.42 23.02 32.55
N LYS A 722 -25.57 22.34 31.42
CA LYS A 722 -26.78 21.61 30.94
C LYS A 722 -26.46 21.21 29.50
N TRP A 723 -26.43 19.91 29.19
CA TRP A 723 -26.37 19.27 27.84
C TRP A 723 -25.44 18.03 27.73
N PHE A 724 -24.89 17.49 28.83
CA PHE A 724 -24.31 16.14 28.82
C PHE A 724 -25.06 15.20 29.75
N GLY A 725 -26.02 14.47 29.18
CA GLY A 725 -26.54 13.22 29.72
C GLY A 725 -25.99 12.07 28.89
N ASN A 726 -24.77 11.63 29.18
CA ASN A 726 -24.21 10.37 28.67
C ASN A 726 -23.10 9.88 29.62
N GLU A 727 -23.44 8.92 30.48
CA GLU A 727 -22.57 8.33 31.51
C GLU A 727 -21.46 7.40 30.99
N ALA A 728 -21.27 7.27 29.68
CA ALA A 728 -20.27 6.35 29.10
C ALA A 728 -18.91 6.99 28.76
N PHE A 729 -18.78 8.32 28.80
CA PHE A 729 -17.57 9.00 28.26
C PHE A 729 -16.54 9.37 29.33
N VAL A 730 -16.98 9.63 30.57
CA VAL A 730 -16.09 10.02 31.68
C VAL A 730 -15.22 8.87 32.23
N PRO A 731 -15.72 7.61 32.35
CA PRO A 731 -14.88 6.50 32.83
C PRO A 731 -13.74 6.13 31.86
N THR A 732 -13.96 6.37 30.57
CA THR A 732 -13.01 6.02 29.50
C THR A 732 -11.84 7.00 29.44
N PHE A 733 -12.09 8.29 29.69
CA PHE A 733 -11.08 9.34 29.74
C PHE A 733 -10.20 9.25 31.00
N VAL A 734 -10.79 8.90 32.15
CA VAL A 734 -10.05 8.65 33.41
C VAL A 734 -9.21 7.37 33.33
N LYS A 735 -9.70 6.32 32.65
CA LYS A 735 -8.92 5.11 32.34
C LYS A 735 -7.68 5.42 31.47
N LEU A 736 -7.78 6.37 30.55
CA LEU A 736 -6.69 6.75 29.64
C LEU A 736 -5.50 7.44 30.35
N ILE A 737 -5.80 8.24 31.39
CA ILE A 737 -4.82 8.94 32.25
C ILE A 737 -4.15 7.95 33.22
N GLN A 738 -4.90 7.01 33.79
CA GLN A 738 -4.31 5.95 34.64
C GLN A 738 -3.29 5.10 33.88
N LEU A 739 -3.51 4.85 32.58
CA LEU A 739 -2.65 4.08 31.68
C LEU A 739 -1.32 4.79 31.29
N VAL A 740 -1.17 6.11 31.47
CA VAL A 740 0.12 6.80 31.19
C VAL A 740 1.09 6.54 32.35
N GLY A 741 0.56 6.33 33.56
CA GLY A 741 1.36 6.14 34.76
C GLY A 741 1.90 4.73 34.95
N GLY A 742 1.38 3.69 34.29
CA GLY A 742 1.70 2.28 34.61
C GLY A 742 3.12 1.82 34.30
N VAL A 743 3.65 2.21 33.13
CA VAL A 743 4.93 1.71 32.61
C VAL A 743 6.12 2.32 33.37
N LEU A 744 6.07 3.62 33.66
CA LEU A 744 7.04 4.30 34.55
C LEU A 744 6.95 3.83 36.01
N LYS A 745 5.86 3.15 36.41
CA LYS A 745 5.64 2.76 37.80
C LYS A 745 6.15 1.37 38.15
N GLN A 746 6.23 0.42 37.21
CA GLN A 746 6.84 -0.89 37.51
C GLN A 746 8.31 -0.72 37.93
N GLU A 747 9.05 0.15 37.24
CA GLU A 747 10.43 0.46 37.58
C GLU A 747 10.54 1.02 39.01
N VAL A 748 9.75 2.06 39.29
CA VAL A 748 9.68 2.72 40.60
C VAL A 748 9.28 1.75 41.72
N ILE A 749 8.37 0.81 41.46
CA ILE A 749 7.95 -0.20 42.43
C ILE A 749 9.10 -1.13 42.79
N VAL A 750 9.80 -1.67 41.80
CA VAL A 750 10.90 -2.62 42.04
C VAL A 750 12.02 -1.94 42.82
N SER A 751 12.44 -0.75 42.39
CA SER A 751 13.45 0.05 43.10
C SER A 751 13.02 0.34 44.55
N ARG A 752 11.74 0.67 44.78
CA ARG A 752 11.21 0.91 46.13
C ARG A 752 11.16 -0.36 46.97
N MET A 753 10.74 -1.50 46.42
CA MET A 753 10.70 -2.75 47.17
C MET A 753 12.10 -3.24 47.53
N ARG A 754 13.10 -3.04 46.65
CA ARG A 754 14.52 -3.28 46.99
C ARG A 754 14.99 -2.37 48.12
N TYR A 755 14.63 -1.07 48.07
CA TYR A 755 14.92 -0.13 49.15
C TYR A 755 14.27 -0.57 50.48
N ILE A 756 12.99 -0.94 50.46
CA ILE A 756 12.28 -1.43 51.65
C ILE A 756 12.97 -2.68 52.19
N SER A 757 13.35 -3.63 51.32
CA SER A 757 14.05 -4.86 51.71
C SER A 757 15.39 -4.56 52.40
N SER A 758 16.13 -3.55 51.92
CA SER A 758 17.39 -3.13 52.55
C SER A 758 17.19 -2.48 53.93
N GLN A 759 16.05 -1.83 54.16
CA GLN A 759 15.75 -1.11 55.40
C GLN A 759 15.11 -2.00 56.47
N THR A 760 14.41 -3.07 56.08
CA THR A 760 13.70 -3.96 57.01
C THR A 760 14.49 -5.20 57.41
N GLU A 761 15.71 -5.38 56.89
CA GLU A 761 16.54 -6.59 57.00
C GLU A 761 15.81 -7.88 56.56
N ARG A 762 14.71 -7.75 55.81
CA ARG A 762 13.93 -8.86 55.27
C ARG A 762 14.08 -8.89 53.77
N ALA A 763 14.69 -9.96 53.27
CA ALA A 763 14.87 -10.16 51.84
C ALA A 763 13.51 -10.37 51.14
N VAL A 764 13.23 -9.58 50.11
CA VAL A 764 12.10 -9.78 49.21
C VAL A 764 12.60 -10.54 47.99
N ARG A 765 12.01 -11.69 47.69
CA ARG A 765 12.30 -12.47 46.49
C ARG A 765 11.58 -11.88 45.27
N PHE A 766 12.30 -11.66 44.18
CA PHE A 766 11.75 -11.16 42.91
C PHE A 766 11.71 -12.26 41.85
N VAL A 767 10.57 -12.39 41.17
CA VAL A 767 10.41 -13.27 40.00
C VAL A 767 9.85 -12.46 38.84
N GLY A 768 10.69 -12.16 37.84
CA GLY A 768 10.28 -11.52 36.60
C GLY A 768 9.93 -12.54 35.54
N LEU A 769 8.73 -12.43 34.96
CA LEU A 769 8.28 -13.24 33.84
C LEU A 769 8.19 -12.36 32.59
N SER A 770 8.84 -12.78 31.51
CA SER A 770 8.97 -12.01 30.28
C SER A 770 8.79 -12.90 29.05
N THR A 771 8.52 -12.29 27.89
CA THR A 771 8.87 -12.91 26.61
C THR A 771 10.39 -12.98 26.44
N ALA A 772 10.87 -13.68 25.40
CA ALA A 772 12.30 -13.73 25.09
C ALA A 772 12.84 -12.32 24.87
N LEU A 773 13.91 -11.95 25.59
CA LEU A 773 14.51 -10.62 25.59
C LEU A 773 15.85 -10.63 24.86
N ALA A 774 16.18 -9.51 24.20
CA ALA A 774 17.50 -9.32 23.62
C ALA A 774 18.54 -8.90 24.69
N ASN A 775 18.14 -7.99 25.60
CA ASN A 775 18.98 -7.42 26.66
C ASN A 775 18.56 -7.93 28.05
N ALA A 776 18.46 -9.25 28.21
CA ALA A 776 17.99 -9.85 29.46
C ALA A 776 18.94 -9.62 30.65
N SER A 777 20.25 -9.46 30.40
CA SER A 777 21.27 -9.19 31.42
C SER A 777 20.99 -7.91 32.19
N ASP A 778 20.73 -6.81 31.49
CA ASP A 778 20.52 -5.50 32.12
C ASP A 778 19.27 -5.51 33.01
N LEU A 779 18.22 -6.19 32.54
CA LEU A 779 17.00 -6.37 33.31
C LEU A 779 17.21 -7.29 34.51
N ALA A 780 18.05 -8.32 34.38
CA ALA A 780 18.41 -9.23 35.46
C ALA A 780 19.20 -8.50 36.56
N ASP A 781 20.21 -7.72 36.18
CA ASP A 781 21.02 -6.91 37.09
C ASP A 781 20.15 -5.87 37.83
N TRP A 782 19.24 -5.23 37.10
CA TRP A 782 18.27 -4.29 37.67
C TRP A 782 17.30 -4.96 38.66
N LEU A 783 16.87 -6.20 38.41
CA LEU A 783 16.10 -7.01 39.35
C LEU A 783 16.93 -7.59 40.50
N GLY A 784 18.26 -7.50 40.44
CA GLY A 784 19.15 -8.17 41.40
C GLY A 784 19.10 -9.68 41.29
N VAL A 785 18.98 -10.20 40.07
CA VAL A 785 19.03 -11.63 39.75
C VAL A 785 20.49 -12.06 39.67
N GLY A 786 20.86 -13.06 40.47
CA GLY A 786 22.21 -13.63 40.42
C GLY A 786 22.43 -14.49 39.17
N GLU A 787 23.68 -14.91 38.95
CA GLU A 787 24.13 -15.66 37.76
C GLU A 787 23.30 -16.92 37.47
N PHE A 788 22.82 -17.61 38.52
CA PHE A 788 22.01 -18.83 38.41
C PHE A 788 20.49 -18.60 38.28
N GLY A 789 20.03 -17.35 38.33
CA GLY A 789 18.61 -16.99 38.28
C GLY A 789 18.14 -16.45 36.93
N LEU A 790 19.04 -16.25 35.97
CA LEU A 790 18.73 -15.72 34.64
C LEU A 790 18.44 -16.85 33.65
N PHE A 791 17.18 -16.95 33.22
CA PHE A 791 16.72 -17.89 32.21
C PHE A 791 16.07 -17.14 31.05
N ASN A 792 16.77 -16.93 29.94
CA ASN A 792 16.27 -16.20 28.79
C ASN A 792 16.32 -17.07 27.52
N PHE A 793 15.26 -17.81 27.23
CA PHE A 793 15.20 -18.72 26.09
C PHE A 793 14.95 -17.98 24.77
N LYS A 794 15.42 -18.56 23.65
CA LYS A 794 15.18 -17.99 22.30
C LYS A 794 13.68 -18.01 21.95
N PRO A 795 13.18 -17.08 21.10
CA PRO A 795 11.80 -17.07 20.62
C PRO A 795 11.33 -18.39 19.95
N SER A 796 12.28 -19.14 19.37
CA SER A 796 12.06 -20.44 18.73
C SER A 796 11.85 -21.59 19.73
N VAL A 797 12.26 -21.44 20.99
CA VAL A 797 12.14 -22.48 22.02
C VAL A 797 10.71 -22.47 22.56
N ARG A 798 9.86 -23.28 21.92
CA ARG A 798 8.44 -23.43 22.27
C ARG A 798 8.10 -24.90 22.50
N PRO A 799 7.23 -25.23 23.48
CA PRO A 799 6.72 -26.59 23.63
C PRO A 799 5.98 -27.10 22.39
N VAL A 800 5.34 -26.18 21.65
CA VAL A 800 4.66 -26.45 20.37
C VAL A 800 5.34 -25.60 19.28
N PRO A 801 5.88 -26.20 18.19
CA PRO A 801 6.47 -25.45 17.08
C PRO A 801 5.47 -24.50 16.41
N LEU A 802 5.96 -23.34 15.95
CA LEU A 802 5.16 -22.32 15.26
C LEU A 802 5.77 -22.04 13.88
N GLU A 803 4.96 -22.10 12.82
CA GLU A 803 5.32 -21.66 11.47
C GLU A 803 4.65 -20.30 11.19
N VAL A 804 5.43 -19.30 10.76
CA VAL A 804 4.94 -17.95 10.45
C VAL A 804 5.19 -17.66 8.97
N LYS A 805 4.13 -17.30 8.24
CA LYS A 805 4.21 -16.88 6.83
C LYS A 805 3.83 -15.41 6.72
N GLU A 806 4.76 -14.60 6.22
CA GLU A 806 4.52 -13.18 5.97
C GLU A 806 4.18 -12.96 4.49
N VAL A 807 3.08 -12.24 4.23
CA VAL A 807 2.65 -11.88 2.86
C VAL A 807 2.68 -10.37 2.74
N ILE A 808 3.58 -9.87 1.89
CA ILE A 808 3.73 -8.44 1.62
C ILE A 808 2.74 -8.03 0.53
N ILE A 809 1.93 -7.01 0.81
CA ILE A 809 0.97 -6.41 -0.14
C ILE A 809 1.38 -4.96 -0.37
N ASP A 810 1.73 -4.64 -1.60
CA ASP A 810 2.19 -3.30 -1.97
C ASP A 810 1.22 -2.68 -2.99
N MET A 811 0.37 -1.79 -2.48
CA MET A 811 -0.65 -1.08 -3.26
C MET A 811 -0.75 0.36 -2.75
N PRO A 812 -0.87 1.36 -3.63
CA PRO A 812 -0.87 2.78 -3.23
C PRO A 812 -2.13 3.23 -2.49
N LYS A 813 -3.20 2.42 -2.48
CA LYS A 813 -4.48 2.76 -1.83
C LYS A 813 -4.85 1.72 -0.78
N THR A 814 -5.16 2.18 0.42
CA THR A 814 -5.55 1.33 1.56
C THR A 814 -6.76 0.45 1.27
N VAL A 815 -7.72 0.92 0.46
CA VAL A 815 -8.91 0.14 0.08
C VAL A 815 -8.54 -1.07 -0.79
N ASP A 816 -7.57 -0.91 -1.68
CA ASP A 816 -7.14 -1.99 -2.58
C ASP A 816 -6.25 -3.00 -1.83
N ILE A 817 -5.45 -2.54 -0.86
CA ILE A 817 -4.78 -3.41 0.14
C ILE A 817 -5.81 -4.28 0.84
N MET A 818 -6.91 -3.69 1.34
CA MET A 818 -7.94 -4.43 2.08
C MET A 818 -8.65 -5.47 1.22
N LYS A 819 -8.93 -5.18 -0.06
CA LYS A 819 -9.51 -6.17 -0.99
C LYS A 819 -8.57 -7.34 -1.22
N GLN A 820 -7.28 -7.05 -1.46
CA GLN A 820 -6.28 -8.10 -1.66
C GLN A 820 -6.08 -8.94 -0.40
N GLN A 821 -6.06 -8.32 0.78
CA GLN A 821 -6.04 -9.02 2.06
C GLN A 821 -7.23 -9.97 2.20
N GLY A 822 -8.44 -9.52 1.86
CA GLY A 822 -9.64 -10.35 1.89
C GLY A 822 -9.56 -11.57 0.96
N GLN A 823 -8.97 -11.42 -0.23
CA GLN A 823 -8.77 -12.52 -1.16
C GLN A 823 -7.71 -13.52 -0.65
N ASN A 824 -6.54 -13.02 -0.21
CA ASN A 824 -5.47 -13.87 0.33
C ASN A 824 -5.94 -14.68 1.55
N ILE A 825 -6.76 -14.07 2.41
CA ILE A 825 -7.40 -14.74 3.54
C ILE A 825 -8.25 -15.93 3.06
N LYS A 826 -9.07 -15.72 2.04
CA LYS A 826 -9.93 -16.76 1.47
C LYS A 826 -9.12 -17.89 0.83
N ASP A 827 -8.09 -17.53 0.04
CA ASP A 827 -7.24 -18.53 -0.63
C ASP A 827 -6.47 -19.40 0.38
N THR A 828 -6.10 -18.82 1.53
CA THR A 828 -5.47 -19.55 2.64
C THR A 828 -6.45 -20.53 3.26
N GLN A 829 -7.69 -20.10 3.52
CA GLN A 829 -8.77 -20.97 4.01
C GLN A 829 -9.03 -22.14 3.05
N ASP A 830 -9.19 -21.86 1.75
CA ASP A 830 -9.50 -22.87 0.73
C ASP A 830 -8.34 -23.89 0.55
N ARG A 831 -7.08 -23.46 0.71
CA ARG A 831 -5.91 -24.36 0.69
C ARG A 831 -5.82 -25.23 1.94
N ASP A 832 -5.99 -24.63 3.12
CA ASP A 832 -5.73 -25.31 4.39
C ASP A 832 -6.87 -26.27 4.75
N GLU A 833 -8.12 -25.98 4.35
CA GLU A 833 -9.26 -26.94 4.42
C GLU A 833 -9.02 -28.20 3.56
N GLN A 834 -8.21 -28.12 2.49
CA GLN A 834 -7.87 -29.28 1.65
C GLN A 834 -6.71 -30.12 2.19
N ILE A 835 -5.84 -29.56 3.04
CA ILE A 835 -4.56 -30.18 3.43
C ILE A 835 -4.63 -30.81 4.83
N VAL A 836 -5.47 -30.33 5.75
CA VAL A 836 -5.56 -30.85 7.13
C VAL A 836 -7.01 -30.76 7.67
N GLN A 837 -7.43 -31.71 8.50
CA GLN A 837 -8.60 -31.55 9.38
C GLN A 837 -8.36 -30.39 10.37
N ILE A 838 -8.58 -29.17 9.93
CA ILE A 838 -8.42 -27.97 10.76
C ILE A 838 -9.72 -27.73 11.51
N ASN A 839 -9.64 -27.67 12.85
CA ASN A 839 -10.81 -27.50 13.71
C ASN A 839 -11.31 -26.04 13.76
N ARG A 840 -10.47 -25.04 13.46
CA ARG A 840 -10.82 -23.60 13.55
C ARG A 840 -9.83 -22.67 12.84
N ILE A 841 -10.34 -21.61 12.21
CA ILE A 841 -9.57 -20.47 11.66
C ILE A 841 -10.13 -19.19 12.29
N ASP A 842 -9.28 -18.39 12.94
CA ASP A 842 -9.65 -17.11 13.56
C ASP A 842 -8.98 -15.92 12.83
N PHE A 843 -9.75 -14.89 12.47
CA PHE A 843 -9.26 -13.67 11.83
C PHE A 843 -9.26 -12.48 12.79
N LEU A 844 -8.13 -11.78 12.88
CA LEU A 844 -8.01 -10.54 13.65
C LEU A 844 -7.94 -9.35 12.69
N LEU A 845 -8.91 -8.45 12.82
CA LEU A 845 -9.04 -7.25 11.99
C LEU A 845 -8.88 -6.01 12.88
N GLN A 846 -7.93 -5.13 12.56
CA GLN A 846 -7.82 -3.81 13.18
C GLN A 846 -8.43 -2.73 12.27
N PRO A 847 -9.59 -2.14 12.62
CA PRO A 847 -10.11 -1.01 11.88
C PRO A 847 -9.32 0.26 12.23
N LYS A 848 -8.50 0.75 11.30
CA LYS A 848 -7.90 2.10 11.38
C LYS A 848 -8.71 3.09 10.52
N PHE A 849 -9.77 3.73 11.01
CA PHE A 849 -10.31 4.93 10.32
C PHE A 849 -11.02 5.93 11.24
N GLY A 850 -10.91 7.21 10.84
CA GLY A 850 -11.40 8.41 11.54
C GLY A 850 -12.92 8.61 11.53
N ASP A 851 -13.35 9.69 12.16
CA ASP A 851 -14.67 9.92 12.76
C ASP A 851 -15.91 10.00 11.83
N SER A 852 -15.85 9.57 10.57
CA SER A 852 -17.03 9.63 9.69
C SER A 852 -17.98 8.43 9.88
N ALA A 853 -19.20 8.70 10.34
CA ALA A 853 -20.24 7.68 10.53
C ALA A 853 -20.72 7.04 9.20
N ILE A 854 -20.51 7.73 8.08
CA ILE A 854 -20.92 7.30 6.73
C ILE A 854 -20.01 6.18 6.22
N GLU A 855 -18.70 6.26 6.44
CA GLU A 855 -17.75 5.21 6.08
C GLU A 855 -17.95 3.95 6.93
N LYS A 856 -18.30 4.12 8.22
CA LYS A 856 -18.66 3.01 9.11
C LYS A 856 -19.89 2.22 8.62
N CYS A 857 -20.92 2.91 8.12
CA CYS A 857 -22.11 2.27 7.57
C CYS A 857 -21.86 1.59 6.21
N MET A 858 -21.10 2.21 5.30
CA MET A 858 -20.80 1.61 3.99
C MET A 858 -19.92 0.36 4.12
N MET A 859 -19.00 0.33 5.09
CA MET A 859 -18.15 -0.85 5.33
C MET A 859 -18.95 -2.00 5.95
N PHE A 860 -19.84 -1.73 6.91
CA PHE A 860 -20.77 -2.76 7.43
C PHE A 860 -21.64 -3.33 6.32
N TYR A 861 -22.17 -2.49 5.44
CA TYR A 861 -23.01 -2.93 4.31
C TYR A 861 -22.24 -3.77 3.29
N SER A 862 -20.99 -3.39 3.00
CA SER A 862 -20.12 -4.09 2.05
C SER A 862 -19.61 -5.41 2.61
N LEU A 863 -19.19 -5.45 3.89
CA LEU A 863 -18.79 -6.66 4.59
C LEU A 863 -19.97 -7.61 4.79
N PHE A 864 -21.17 -7.10 5.08
CA PHE A 864 -22.38 -7.91 5.24
C PHE A 864 -22.83 -8.55 3.92
N HIS A 865 -22.70 -7.84 2.79
CA HIS A 865 -22.95 -8.42 1.46
C HIS A 865 -21.85 -9.40 1.02
N LEU A 866 -20.60 -9.17 1.42
CA LEU A 866 -19.52 -10.14 1.24
C LEU A 866 -19.81 -11.41 2.05
N TRP A 867 -20.25 -11.27 3.30
CA TRP A 867 -20.65 -12.36 4.20
C TRP A 867 -21.81 -13.21 3.63
N GLN A 868 -22.82 -12.56 3.03
CA GLN A 868 -23.94 -13.25 2.39
C GLN A 868 -23.55 -14.02 1.10
N ARG A 869 -22.59 -13.51 0.32
CA ARG A 869 -22.15 -14.19 -0.91
C ARG A 869 -21.14 -15.31 -0.68
N VAL A 870 -20.42 -15.28 0.45
CA VAL A 870 -19.29 -16.19 0.71
C VAL A 870 -19.70 -17.45 1.49
N ILE A 871 -20.70 -17.38 2.39
CA ILE A 871 -20.94 -18.49 3.35
C ILE A 871 -22.18 -19.35 3.01
N GLY A 872 -23.06 -18.95 2.08
CA GLY A 872 -24.13 -19.83 1.59
C GLY A 872 -25.11 -20.38 2.65
N ILE A 873 -25.22 -19.75 3.83
CA ILE A 873 -26.15 -20.18 4.88
C ILE A 873 -27.56 -19.66 4.57
N LYS A 874 -28.52 -20.59 4.43
CA LYS A 874 -29.95 -20.28 4.29
C LYS A 874 -30.48 -19.67 5.59
N LEU A 875 -30.84 -18.38 5.53
CA LEU A 875 -31.39 -17.53 6.59
C LEU A 875 -32.78 -17.92 7.12
N LYS A 876 -33.20 -19.19 7.00
CA LYS A 876 -34.54 -19.64 7.43
C LYS A 876 -34.61 -20.21 8.85
N GLU A 877 -33.48 -20.60 9.46
CA GLU A 877 -33.49 -21.22 10.80
C GLU A 877 -33.15 -20.25 11.94
N LEU A 878 -32.37 -19.18 11.69
CA LEU A 878 -31.99 -18.19 12.71
C LEU A 878 -33.07 -17.14 13.02
N ALA A 879 -34.06 -16.94 12.14
CA ALA A 879 -35.14 -15.98 12.34
C ALA A 879 -36.23 -16.49 13.32
N SER A 880 -36.29 -17.79 13.56
CA SER A 880 -37.26 -18.45 14.45
C SER A 880 -36.98 -18.19 15.93
N SER A 881 -35.71 -18.05 16.32
CA SER A 881 -35.27 -17.95 17.72
C SER A 881 -35.35 -16.52 18.32
N TYR A 882 -35.57 -15.49 17.49
CA TYR A 882 -35.59 -14.08 17.94
C TYR A 882 -36.89 -13.33 17.61
N GLY A 883 -37.95 -14.02 17.18
CA GLY A 883 -39.29 -13.42 17.07
C GLY A 883 -39.43 -12.28 16.05
N MET A 884 -38.62 -12.26 15.00
CA MET A 884 -38.76 -11.29 13.90
C MET A 884 -39.71 -11.83 12.82
N ARG A 885 -40.84 -11.13 12.60
CA ARG A 885 -41.75 -11.44 11.48
C ARG A 885 -41.18 -10.89 10.18
N CYS A 886 -40.98 -11.76 9.20
CA CYS A 886 -40.54 -11.40 7.85
C CYS A 886 -41.76 -10.98 6.99
N GLY A 887 -41.78 -9.71 6.56
CA GLY A 887 -42.74 -9.20 5.57
C GLY A 887 -42.19 -9.34 4.15
N THR A 888 -43.00 -9.87 3.24
CA THR A 888 -42.70 -10.12 1.83
C THR A 888 -42.71 -8.83 1.00
N CYS A 889 -41.65 -8.02 1.06
CA CYS A 889 -41.16 -7.15 -0.02
C CYS A 889 -39.88 -6.43 0.46
N GLY A 890 -38.74 -6.77 -0.12
CA GLY A 890 -37.46 -6.18 0.25
C GLY A 890 -37.33 -4.77 -0.29
N PHE A 891 -37.52 -3.76 0.55
CA PHE A 891 -36.91 -2.41 0.53
C PHE A 891 -37.33 -1.71 1.85
N CYS A 892 -36.39 -1.33 2.72
CA CYS A 892 -36.66 -0.43 3.84
C CYS A 892 -36.15 0.98 3.49
N TYR A 893 -37.07 1.91 3.29
CA TYR A 893 -36.79 3.35 3.24
C TYR A 893 -36.80 3.93 4.67
N PHE A 894 -35.85 4.82 4.97
CA PHE A 894 -36.00 5.79 6.05
C PHE A 894 -36.88 6.95 5.55
N ASP A 895 -38.02 7.16 6.21
CA ASP A 895 -38.93 8.29 5.97
C ASP A 895 -38.31 9.57 6.58
N THR A 896 -38.00 10.56 5.75
CA THR A 896 -37.38 11.84 6.13
C THR A 896 -38.40 12.99 6.25
N SER A 897 -39.70 12.71 6.32
CA SER A 897 -40.75 13.73 6.24
C SER A 897 -41.12 14.47 7.55
N LYS A 898 -40.35 14.36 8.64
CA LYS A 898 -40.63 15.13 9.88
C LYS A 898 -39.38 15.71 10.54
N LEU A 899 -38.80 16.74 9.95
CA LEU A 899 -37.98 17.72 10.68
C LEU A 899 -38.16 19.11 10.03
N LYS A 900 -38.95 19.94 10.70
CA LYS A 900 -39.14 21.36 10.39
C LYS A 900 -37.80 22.08 10.55
N VAL A 901 -37.36 22.76 9.49
CA VAL A 901 -36.29 23.76 9.53
C VAL A 901 -36.93 25.11 9.84
N GLU A 902 -36.67 25.65 11.03
CA GLU A 902 -36.89 27.07 11.34
C GLU A 902 -35.54 27.78 11.35
N PHE A 903 -35.39 28.77 10.46
CA PHE A 903 -34.28 29.72 10.49
C PHE A 903 -34.56 30.78 11.56
N SER A 904 -33.61 31.02 12.46
CA SER A 904 -33.50 32.32 13.12
C SER A 904 -32.07 32.86 13.00
N GLN A 905 -31.97 34.02 12.36
CA GLN A 905 -30.80 34.89 12.42
C GLN A 905 -30.68 35.45 13.83
N THR A 906 -29.47 35.49 14.38
CA THR A 906 -29.07 36.58 15.29
C THR A 906 -27.57 36.83 15.18
N ARG A 907 -27.24 38.13 15.09
CA ARG A 907 -25.92 38.75 15.07
C ARG A 907 -25.30 38.76 16.48
N GLY A 908 -23.96 38.74 16.52
CA GLY A 908 -23.11 39.11 17.66
C GLY A 908 -22.96 37.99 18.69
N GLU A 909 -21.77 37.49 19.04
CA GLU A 909 -20.37 37.89 18.78
C GLU A 909 -19.56 36.71 18.23
#